data_AF-A0A8H3QUB5-F1
#
_entry.id   AF-A0A8H3QUB5-F1
#
_cell.length_a   1.000
_cell.length_b   1.000
_cell.length_c   1.000
_cell.angle_alpha   90.00
_cell.angle_beta   90.00
_cell.angle_gamma   90.00
#
_symmetry.space_group_name_H-M   'P 1'
#
loop_
_entity.id
_entity.type
_entity.pdbx_description
1 polymer ?
#
loop_
_entity_poly.entity_id
_entity_poly.type
_entity_poly.pdbx_seq_one_letter_code
_entity_poly.pdbx_strand_id
1 'polypeptide(L)'
;MSKRTTEDMDISDFQVPKAPFGQTQEKIRSVKELEGMGEFEDPWEDEYETESEEEVVEEDNDEDKEGDEMDIEETEELQVYLPGQELQNDEVLEADQSAYEMLHSMDVRWPCLSFDILWDNLGEDRKMYPATAYIVAGTQADKPKNNELMIMKMSQLHKTQNDDNFNDSDKESDDETNNGKLDEDPILEEKSLKHYGGVNRVRVTPQKDLQIAASWADTGKVHIWDLSPIVKALDTRGYQISQKSSKPLYTIESHSTEGFAMDWSGTVPGRLITGDNHTYIYLTTKTQSNFTADRIPFVGHSSSVEDLQWSPNEKNVFASASADQTVRIWDTRNKKKDALCVKAHDADVNVITWNRKVDYLLASGSDDGVISIWDLRTFTNKETKPSPVANFKWHSAPITSIEWHPTEESIFGASGADDQISIWDLSVEYDPEENSDKIIGKNGVEVPPQLLFVHQGQNDIKEVHWHPQISGCNPEKDMSNNEDLVIDVESLNFTFGESPVLDNVNLKLQKGARCLLVGANGAGKSTLLTILAGKRMVQDKVLVFGMDAFKDSPLGITYLGTEWANNPVVKGDLYPERVNELIQIMDINPKWRMHQISDGERRRVQLVLGLIKPWVLLLMDEVTVDLDVLVRSDLLQFLKNETEKRNATIVYATHIFDGLGDWPTHIAHIKRGNIVAFHDFHKNFPELENMISSIGKQQLTNNRNMGSPLLKVVEQWLREDLRELRLLQAEERKKAEQERDKVLLGEEKAKTKWDVLSDDVDKYGDKYYNYWNH
;
A
#
# COMPACT_ATOMS: atom_id res chain seq x y z
N MET A 1 -13.90 5.78 -14.00
CA MET A 1 -14.10 5.73 -15.46
C MET A 1 -15.06 6.84 -15.84
N SER A 2 -14.68 7.66 -16.81
CA SER A 2 -15.55 8.68 -17.43
C SER A 2 -15.99 8.22 -18.83
N LYS A 3 -17.06 8.82 -19.36
CA LYS A 3 -17.51 8.62 -20.74
C LYS A 3 -16.96 9.76 -21.61
N ARG A 4 -16.48 9.45 -22.81
CA ARG A 4 -16.17 10.47 -23.85
C ARG A 4 -16.80 10.10 -25.19
N THR A 5 -17.19 11.13 -25.94
CA THR A 5 -17.69 11.08 -27.31
C THR A 5 -16.55 10.99 -28.32
N THR A 6 -16.74 10.24 -29.41
CA THR A 6 -15.71 10.04 -30.43
C THR A 6 -15.27 11.30 -31.19
N GLU A 7 -16.02 12.40 -31.09
CA GLU A 7 -15.74 13.65 -31.80
C GLU A 7 -14.62 14.49 -31.15
N ASP A 8 -14.30 14.24 -29.87
CA ASP A 8 -13.25 14.96 -29.12
C ASP A 8 -11.87 14.28 -29.19
N MET A 9 -11.69 13.31 -30.08
CA MET A 9 -10.43 12.59 -30.24
C MET A 9 -9.44 13.33 -31.16
N ASP A 10 -8.23 13.60 -30.65
CA ASP A 10 -7.09 14.05 -31.45
C ASP A 10 -6.69 12.98 -32.48
N ILE A 11 -6.68 13.35 -33.77
CA ILE A 11 -6.52 12.46 -34.94
C ILE A 11 -5.07 11.94 -35.10
N SER A 12 -4.19 12.11 -34.11
CA SER A 12 -2.84 11.53 -34.12
C SER A 12 -2.79 10.07 -33.69
N ASP A 13 -3.82 9.56 -33.02
CA ASP A 13 -3.86 8.18 -32.54
C ASP A 13 -4.70 7.29 -33.47
N PHE A 14 -4.11 6.18 -33.90
CA PHE A 14 -4.58 5.16 -34.84
C PHE A 14 -4.32 5.37 -36.35
N GLN A 15 -3.16 4.86 -36.79
CA GLN A 15 -3.06 4.19 -38.09
C GLN A 15 -3.22 2.67 -37.92
N VAL A 16 -4.42 2.16 -38.19
CA VAL A 16 -4.66 0.71 -38.34
C VAL A 16 -4.11 0.23 -39.70
N PRO A 17 -3.20 -0.76 -39.77
CA PRO A 17 -2.86 -1.36 -41.04
C PRO A 17 -3.93 -2.38 -41.46
N LYS A 18 -4.64 -2.09 -42.56
CA LYS A 18 -5.50 -3.05 -43.27
C LYS A 18 -4.67 -4.24 -43.77
N ALA A 19 -4.98 -5.45 -43.31
CA ALA A 19 -4.55 -6.71 -43.94
C ALA A 19 -5.74 -7.40 -44.64
N PRO A 20 -5.52 -8.11 -45.78
CA PRO A 20 -6.59 -8.53 -46.66
C PRO A 20 -7.20 -9.88 -46.23
N PHE A 21 -8.52 -9.91 -46.01
CA PHE A 21 -9.27 -11.14 -45.80
C PHE A 21 -9.51 -11.87 -47.14
N GLY A 22 -8.99 -13.10 -47.22
CA GLY A 22 -9.31 -14.06 -48.27
C GLY A 22 -10.61 -14.80 -47.97
N GLN A 23 -11.54 -14.75 -48.91
CA GLN A 23 -12.83 -15.45 -48.88
C GLN A 23 -12.64 -16.97 -48.92
N THR A 24 -13.34 -17.70 -48.04
CA THR A 24 -13.67 -19.11 -48.28
C THR A 24 -15.16 -19.30 -48.07
N GLN A 25 -15.88 -19.59 -49.17
CA GLN A 25 -17.29 -19.94 -49.17
C GLN A 25 -17.48 -21.39 -48.73
N GLU A 26 -18.41 -21.65 -47.81
CA GLU A 26 -19.15 -22.91 -47.80
C GLU A 26 -20.67 -22.67 -47.82
N LYS A 27 -21.31 -23.47 -48.66
CA LYS A 27 -22.72 -23.45 -49.04
C LYS A 27 -23.56 -24.23 -48.03
N ILE A 28 -24.72 -23.71 -47.68
CA ILE A 28 -25.92 -24.54 -47.48
C ILE A 28 -27.08 -23.95 -48.30
N ARG A 29 -27.69 -24.82 -49.11
CA ARG A 29 -28.82 -24.58 -50.01
C ARG A 29 -30.14 -24.98 -49.33
N SER A 30 -31.21 -24.26 -49.65
CA SER A 30 -32.53 -24.71 -50.19
C SER A 30 -33.66 -23.81 -49.65
N VAL A 31 -34.74 -23.46 -50.36
CA VAL A 31 -35.26 -23.71 -51.72
C VAL A 31 -36.36 -22.64 -51.99
N LYS A 32 -36.36 -22.15 -53.25
CA LYS A 32 -37.43 -21.58 -54.14
C LYS A 32 -38.86 -21.35 -53.65
N GLU A 33 -39.73 -20.56 -54.30
CA GLU A 33 -39.78 -19.42 -55.25
C GLU A 33 -41.26 -19.37 -55.72
N LEU A 34 -41.71 -18.25 -56.33
CA LEU A 34 -43.01 -17.96 -57.00
C LEU A 34 -44.07 -17.32 -56.09
N GLU A 35 -44.77 -16.21 -56.39
CA GLU A 35 -45.16 -15.43 -57.61
C GLU A 35 -45.30 -13.95 -57.14
N GLY A 36 -45.30 -12.86 -57.89
CA GLY A 36 -45.77 -12.56 -59.25
C GLY A 36 -46.72 -11.35 -59.20
N MET A 37 -46.29 -10.19 -59.73
CA MET A 37 -47.08 -9.05 -60.27
C MET A 37 -48.14 -8.30 -59.44
N GLY A 38 -48.16 -6.96 -59.59
CA GLY A 38 -49.41 -6.21 -59.82
C GLY A 38 -49.70 -5.01 -58.91
N GLU A 39 -49.83 -3.85 -59.53
CA GLU A 39 -50.28 -2.53 -59.06
C GLU A 39 -51.68 -2.51 -58.41
N PHE A 40 -51.97 -1.50 -57.57
CA PHE A 40 -53.16 -0.61 -57.53
C PHE A 40 -53.18 0.15 -56.17
N GLU A 41 -52.99 1.47 -56.20
CA GLU A 41 -53.97 2.56 -56.01
C GLU A 41 -54.19 3.01 -54.55
N ASP A 42 -53.89 4.29 -54.35
CA ASP A 42 -54.21 5.19 -53.22
C ASP A 42 -55.74 5.34 -53.05
N PRO A 43 -56.29 6.00 -52.01
CA PRO A 43 -56.61 7.42 -52.23
C PRO A 43 -56.89 8.39 -51.03
N TRP A 44 -56.80 9.69 -51.38
CA TRP A 44 -57.35 10.95 -50.82
C TRP A 44 -56.64 11.60 -49.60
N GLU A 45 -55.90 12.71 -49.75
CA GLU A 45 -56.28 14.15 -50.03
C GLU A 45 -57.10 14.82 -48.91
N ASP A 46 -56.59 15.95 -48.39
CA ASP A 46 -57.17 17.29 -48.61
C ASP A 46 -56.30 18.41 -47.99
N GLU A 47 -55.81 19.31 -48.84
CA GLU A 47 -55.36 20.67 -48.53
C GLU A 47 -56.58 21.63 -48.49
N TYR A 48 -56.49 22.76 -47.79
CA TYR A 48 -56.80 24.10 -48.33
C TYR A 48 -56.35 25.23 -47.40
N GLU A 49 -55.92 26.30 -48.06
CA GLU A 49 -55.31 27.58 -47.69
C GLU A 49 -56.17 28.54 -46.84
N THR A 50 -55.51 29.55 -46.24
CA THR A 50 -55.92 30.97 -46.42
C THR A 50 -54.79 31.96 -46.09
N GLU A 51 -54.66 32.94 -46.97
CA GLU A 51 -53.68 34.05 -47.04
C GLU A 51 -53.97 35.21 -46.06
N SER A 52 -52.95 36.03 -45.77
CA SER A 52 -52.99 37.48 -46.04
C SER A 52 -51.62 38.15 -45.84
N GLU A 53 -51.24 38.95 -46.83
CA GLU A 53 -49.98 39.68 -47.08
C GLU A 53 -49.83 41.02 -46.31
N GLU A 54 -48.57 41.51 -46.23
CA GLU A 54 -48.08 42.88 -46.57
C GLU A 54 -46.65 43.03 -45.95
N GLU A 55 -45.55 43.06 -46.71
CA GLU A 55 -44.91 44.22 -47.39
C GLU A 55 -44.31 45.26 -46.38
N VAL A 56 -43.10 45.87 -46.47
CA VAL A 56 -42.09 46.08 -47.53
C VAL A 56 -40.90 46.91 -46.94
N VAL A 57 -39.65 46.63 -47.38
CA VAL A 57 -38.53 47.59 -47.71
C VAL A 57 -37.47 48.12 -46.69
N GLU A 58 -36.21 47.75 -47.03
CA GLU A 58 -34.95 48.53 -47.21
C GLU A 58 -33.94 48.94 -46.09
N GLU A 59 -32.68 48.59 -46.42
CA GLU A 59 -31.41 49.35 -46.40
C GLU A 59 -30.60 49.59 -45.09
N ASP A 60 -29.43 48.93 -45.07
CA ASP A 60 -28.05 49.43 -44.84
C ASP A 60 -27.82 50.72 -44.03
N ASN A 61 -27.12 50.59 -42.90
CA ASN A 61 -25.75 51.06 -42.68
C ASN A 61 -25.42 51.23 -41.18
N ASP A 62 -24.37 50.51 -40.78
CA ASP A 62 -23.19 50.96 -40.03
C ASP A 62 -23.25 51.65 -38.66
N GLU A 63 -22.39 51.08 -37.81
CA GLU A 63 -21.52 51.68 -36.78
C GLU A 63 -21.97 51.69 -35.30
N ASP A 64 -21.30 50.78 -34.57
CA ASP A 64 -20.55 51.02 -33.33
C ASP A 64 -21.28 50.94 -31.97
N LYS A 65 -21.18 49.78 -31.30
CA LYS A 65 -20.30 49.57 -30.12
C LYS A 65 -20.65 48.33 -29.29
N GLU A 66 -19.62 47.51 -29.08
CA GLU A 66 -19.23 46.80 -27.85
C GLU A 66 -20.33 46.39 -26.86
N GLY A 67 -20.54 45.08 -26.76
CA GLY A 67 -21.14 44.42 -25.62
C GLY A 67 -20.61 42.99 -25.53
N ASP A 68 -19.69 42.75 -24.60
CA ASP A 68 -19.18 41.43 -24.23
C ASP A 68 -20.34 40.52 -23.81
N GLU A 69 -20.64 39.49 -24.62
CA GLU A 69 -21.37 38.31 -24.14
C GLU A 69 -20.32 37.28 -23.68
N MET A 70 -20.22 37.14 -22.35
CA MET A 70 -19.52 36.03 -21.72
C MET A 70 -20.30 34.74 -22.01
N ASP A 71 -19.80 33.90 -22.91
CA ASP A 71 -20.20 32.51 -23.00
C ASP A 71 -19.81 31.82 -21.69
N ILE A 72 -20.83 31.47 -20.90
CA ILE A 72 -20.68 30.61 -19.74
C ILE A 72 -20.55 29.19 -20.31
N GLU A 73 -19.32 28.66 -20.39
CA GLU A 73 -19.11 27.23 -20.61
C GLU A 73 -19.76 26.47 -19.45
N GLU A 74 -20.85 25.74 -19.75
CA GLU A 74 -21.41 24.76 -18.82
C GLU A 74 -20.36 23.66 -18.60
N THR A 75 -19.68 23.69 -17.46
CA THR A 75 -18.89 22.56 -16.98
C THR A 75 -19.78 21.31 -16.92
N GLU A 76 -19.61 20.39 -17.86
CA GLU A 76 -20.32 19.11 -17.84
C GLU A 76 -19.93 18.34 -16.56
N GLU A 77 -20.91 18.04 -15.71
CA GLU A 77 -20.67 17.24 -14.51
C GLU A 77 -20.21 15.82 -14.90
N LEU A 78 -18.98 15.44 -14.54
CA LEU A 78 -18.43 14.10 -14.71
C LEU A 78 -19.35 13.04 -14.08
N GLN A 79 -20.06 12.27 -14.91
CA GLN A 79 -20.87 11.15 -14.42
C GLN A 79 -20.02 9.89 -14.25
N VAL A 80 -19.94 9.38 -13.02
CA VAL A 80 -19.27 8.11 -12.70
C VAL A 80 -20.00 6.95 -13.36
N TYR A 81 -19.32 6.24 -14.26
CA TYR A 81 -19.84 5.03 -14.89
C TYR A 81 -19.85 3.88 -13.88
N LEU A 82 -21.01 3.22 -13.76
CA LEU A 82 -21.12 1.98 -12.99
C LEU A 82 -21.23 0.78 -13.94
N PRO A 83 -20.59 -0.36 -13.61
CA PRO A 83 -20.59 -1.51 -14.49
C PRO A 83 -22.01 -2.00 -14.82
N GLY A 84 -22.27 -2.23 -16.11
CA GLY A 84 -23.56 -2.68 -16.63
C GLY A 84 -24.47 -1.58 -17.20
N GLN A 85 -24.01 -0.33 -17.29
CA GLN A 85 -24.68 0.70 -18.08
C GLN A 85 -24.34 0.51 -19.57
N GLU A 86 -25.34 0.56 -20.46
CA GLU A 86 -25.06 0.47 -21.90
C GLU A 86 -24.33 1.74 -22.37
N LEU A 87 -23.24 1.53 -23.12
CA LEU A 87 -22.57 2.61 -23.86
C LEU A 87 -23.39 2.92 -25.11
N GLN A 88 -23.51 4.20 -25.46
CA GLN A 88 -24.05 4.56 -26.77
C GLN A 88 -23.06 4.12 -27.87
N ASN A 89 -23.54 4.01 -29.13
CA ASN A 89 -22.75 3.44 -30.24
C ASN A 89 -21.43 4.20 -30.53
N ASP A 90 -21.24 5.39 -29.97
CA ASP A 90 -20.08 6.27 -30.16
C ASP A 90 -19.40 6.68 -28.82
N GLU A 91 -19.65 5.93 -27.73
CA GLU A 91 -19.02 6.16 -26.42
C GLU A 91 -17.93 5.11 -26.12
N VAL A 92 -16.77 5.58 -25.65
CA VAL A 92 -15.69 4.72 -25.14
C VAL A 92 -15.47 5.03 -23.65
N LEU A 93 -15.15 4.00 -22.87
CA LEU A 93 -14.77 4.16 -21.47
C LEU A 93 -13.30 4.56 -21.36
N GLU A 94 -13.04 5.71 -20.77
CA GLU A 94 -11.69 6.16 -20.49
C GLU A 94 -11.41 6.12 -18.98
N ALA A 95 -10.19 5.70 -18.65
CA ALA A 95 -9.73 5.69 -17.27
C ALA A 95 -9.65 7.14 -16.76
N ASP A 96 -10.35 7.40 -15.67
CA ASP A 96 -10.29 8.70 -15.02
C ASP A 96 -8.90 8.84 -14.39
N GLN A 97 -8.06 9.69 -14.96
CA GLN A 97 -6.67 9.84 -14.56
C GLN A 97 -6.52 10.23 -13.09
N SER A 98 -7.49 10.98 -12.53
CA SER A 98 -7.50 11.39 -11.12
C SER A 98 -7.58 10.20 -10.14
N ALA A 99 -8.11 9.06 -10.60
CA ALA A 99 -8.25 7.85 -9.81
C ALA A 99 -6.96 6.99 -9.75
N TYR A 100 -5.90 7.37 -10.48
CA TYR A 100 -4.66 6.60 -10.57
C TYR A 100 -3.45 7.45 -10.20
N GLU A 101 -2.67 7.02 -9.21
CA GLU A 101 -1.38 7.65 -8.92
C GLU A 101 -0.37 7.45 -10.08
N MET A 102 -0.44 6.29 -10.75
CA MET A 102 0.40 5.95 -11.90
C MET A 102 -0.39 5.06 -12.86
N LEU A 103 -0.70 5.58 -14.04
CA LEU A 103 -1.30 4.84 -15.14
C LEU A 103 -0.43 4.97 -16.40
N HIS A 104 0.03 3.83 -16.91
CA HIS A 104 0.77 3.75 -18.18
C HIS A 104 0.16 2.65 -19.03
N SER A 105 -0.05 2.94 -20.31
CA SER A 105 -0.46 1.97 -21.31
C SER A 105 0.73 1.59 -22.19
N MET A 106 0.72 0.35 -22.69
CA MET A 106 1.68 -0.08 -23.70
C MET A 106 1.00 -0.97 -24.73
N ASP A 107 1.42 -0.82 -25.98
CA ASP A 107 0.99 -1.70 -27.05
C ASP A 107 2.03 -2.78 -27.31
N VAL A 108 1.57 -4.02 -27.35
CA VAL A 108 2.39 -5.18 -27.71
C VAL A 108 2.04 -5.66 -29.10
N ARG A 109 3.06 -6.14 -29.83
CA ARG A 109 2.89 -6.63 -31.20
C ARG A 109 1.92 -7.80 -31.31
N TRP A 110 1.95 -8.69 -30.33
CA TRP A 110 1.10 -9.87 -30.24
C TRP A 110 0.42 -9.89 -28.87
N PRO A 111 -0.85 -10.33 -28.79
CA PRO A 111 -1.53 -10.47 -27.51
C PRO A 111 -0.78 -11.45 -26.62
N CYS A 112 -0.81 -11.20 -25.32
CA CYS A 112 -0.18 -12.04 -24.31
C CYS A 112 -1.26 -12.62 -23.40
N LEU A 113 -1.33 -13.94 -23.30
CA LEU A 113 -2.26 -14.59 -22.35
C LEU A 113 -1.76 -14.48 -20.91
N SER A 114 -0.45 -14.32 -20.73
CA SER A 114 0.17 -14.33 -19.42
C SER A 114 1.43 -13.48 -19.41
N PHE A 115 1.59 -12.78 -18.30
CA PHE A 115 2.83 -12.09 -17.94
C PHE A 115 3.11 -12.35 -16.46
N ASP A 116 4.33 -12.05 -16.04
CA ASP A 116 4.72 -12.11 -14.62
C ASP A 116 5.84 -11.10 -14.37
N ILE A 117 6.03 -10.72 -13.12
CA ILE A 117 6.92 -9.64 -12.70
C ILE A 117 8.27 -10.22 -12.28
N LEU A 118 9.34 -9.63 -12.81
CA LEU A 118 10.71 -10.02 -12.49
C LEU A 118 11.22 -9.24 -11.29
N TRP A 119 11.84 -9.95 -10.36
CA TRP A 119 12.52 -9.32 -9.22
C TRP A 119 13.77 -8.56 -9.70
N ASP A 120 13.85 -7.29 -9.35
CA ASP A 120 15.02 -6.44 -9.58
C ASP A 120 15.83 -6.21 -8.30
N ASN A 121 17.00 -5.56 -8.45
CA ASN A 121 17.90 -5.24 -7.34
C ASN A 121 17.82 -3.76 -6.91
N LEU A 122 16.73 -3.05 -7.21
CA LEU A 122 16.55 -1.62 -6.96
C LEU A 122 15.98 -1.31 -5.57
N GLY A 123 15.61 -2.34 -4.80
CA GLY A 123 15.10 -2.22 -3.44
C GLY A 123 13.74 -2.91 -3.25
N GLU A 124 13.24 -2.86 -2.02
CA GLU A 124 11.92 -3.39 -1.63
C GLU A 124 11.00 -2.22 -1.25
N ASP A 125 9.69 -2.40 -1.42
CA ASP A 125 8.66 -1.40 -1.07
C ASP A 125 8.97 0.01 -1.63
N ARG A 126 9.26 0.06 -2.93
CA ARG A 126 9.59 1.29 -3.65
C ARG A 126 8.32 2.10 -3.87
N LYS A 127 8.33 3.35 -3.40
CA LYS A 127 7.23 4.33 -3.55
C LYS A 127 7.67 5.62 -4.24
N MET A 128 8.94 5.69 -4.66
CA MET A 128 9.51 6.86 -5.30
C MET A 128 9.37 6.77 -6.82
N TYR A 129 9.09 7.91 -7.44
CA TYR A 129 9.00 8.07 -8.88
C TYR A 129 10.24 8.80 -9.44
N PRO A 130 10.65 8.54 -10.69
CA PRO A 130 10.07 7.57 -11.60
C PRO A 130 10.36 6.11 -11.18
N ALA A 131 9.36 5.26 -11.34
CA ALA A 131 9.49 3.84 -11.09
C ALA A 131 10.20 3.13 -12.25
N THR A 132 10.73 1.94 -11.97
CA THR A 132 11.28 1.02 -12.97
C THR A 132 10.82 -0.38 -12.63
N ALA A 133 10.24 -1.06 -13.62
CA ALA A 133 9.68 -2.39 -13.49
C ALA A 133 10.23 -3.30 -14.58
N TYR A 134 10.37 -4.58 -14.24
CA TYR A 134 10.80 -5.62 -15.17
C TYR A 134 9.70 -6.67 -15.26
N ILE A 135 9.29 -7.00 -16.48
CA ILE A 135 8.23 -7.97 -16.71
C ILE A 135 8.66 -8.98 -17.75
N VAL A 136 8.09 -10.17 -17.67
CA VAL A 136 8.19 -11.20 -18.71
C VAL A 136 6.80 -11.54 -19.20
N ALA A 137 6.60 -11.55 -20.51
CA ALA A 137 5.32 -11.85 -21.15
C ALA A 137 5.47 -12.91 -22.24
N GLY A 138 4.47 -13.77 -22.36
CA GLY A 138 4.41 -14.80 -23.39
C GLY A 138 3.42 -14.43 -24.50
N THR A 139 3.85 -14.51 -25.75
CA THR A 139 3.01 -14.11 -26.90
C THR A 139 2.13 -15.25 -27.42
N GLN A 140 1.01 -14.84 -28.06
CA GLN A 140 0.13 -15.67 -28.90
C GLN A 140 0.09 -15.10 -30.32
N ALA A 141 0.98 -15.60 -31.17
CA ALA A 141 1.12 -15.20 -32.56
C ALA A 141 0.32 -16.09 -33.53
N ASP A 142 0.10 -15.57 -34.73
CA ASP A 142 -0.61 -16.25 -35.84
C ASP A 142 -0.01 -17.61 -36.22
N LYS A 143 1.29 -17.79 -36.01
CA LYS A 143 2.05 -18.98 -36.37
C LYS A 143 2.88 -19.45 -35.18
N PRO A 144 2.98 -20.77 -34.96
CA PRO A 144 3.74 -21.33 -33.84
C PRO A 144 5.21 -20.88 -33.76
N LYS A 145 5.84 -20.51 -34.89
CA LYS A 145 7.25 -20.08 -34.94
C LYS A 145 7.47 -18.60 -34.65
N ASN A 146 6.40 -17.81 -34.66
CA ASN A 146 6.44 -16.37 -34.44
C ASN A 146 6.27 -16.01 -32.96
N ASN A 147 5.99 -17.00 -32.10
CA ASN A 147 5.90 -16.80 -30.68
C ASN A 147 7.27 -16.56 -30.06
N GLU A 148 7.26 -15.69 -29.07
CA GLU A 148 8.40 -15.23 -28.33
C GLU A 148 8.03 -15.04 -26.85
N LEU A 149 9.01 -15.23 -25.99
CA LEU A 149 8.97 -14.81 -24.59
C LEU A 149 9.67 -13.45 -24.51
N MET A 150 8.90 -12.40 -24.25
CA MET A 150 9.36 -11.02 -24.21
C MET A 150 9.79 -10.66 -22.79
N ILE A 151 11.00 -10.16 -22.62
CA ILE A 151 11.51 -9.62 -21.36
C ILE A 151 11.62 -8.12 -21.56
N MET A 152 10.85 -7.37 -20.78
CA MET A 152 10.72 -5.92 -20.89
C MET A 152 11.22 -5.24 -19.63
N LYS A 153 11.92 -4.13 -19.82
CA LYS A 153 12.27 -3.18 -18.77
C LYS A 153 11.56 -1.88 -19.08
N MET A 154 10.68 -1.49 -18.18
CA MET A 154 9.95 -0.22 -18.20
C MET A 154 10.64 0.71 -17.21
N SER A 155 11.13 1.85 -17.67
CA SER A 155 11.80 2.86 -16.84
C SER A 155 11.21 4.23 -17.10
N GLN A 156 11.49 5.20 -16.23
CA GLN A 156 10.86 6.53 -16.31
C GLN A 156 9.33 6.47 -16.18
N LEU A 157 8.82 5.55 -15.35
CA LEU A 157 7.39 5.51 -15.06
C LEU A 157 7.05 6.62 -14.05
N HIS A 158 6.60 7.76 -14.56
CA HIS A 158 6.19 8.93 -13.76
C HIS A 158 4.76 8.79 -13.23
N LYS A 159 4.39 9.65 -12.26
CA LYS A 159 3.00 9.74 -11.77
C LYS A 159 2.08 10.24 -12.89
N THR A 160 0.81 9.84 -12.84
CA THR A 160 -0.23 10.40 -13.72
C THR A 160 -0.37 11.90 -13.44
N GLN A 161 -0.48 12.73 -14.47
CA GLN A 161 -0.73 14.16 -14.30
C GLN A 161 -2.24 14.37 -14.16
N ASN A 162 -2.66 15.05 -13.10
CA ASN A 162 -4.05 15.48 -12.96
C ASN A 162 -4.14 16.88 -13.56
N ASP A 163 -4.87 17.03 -14.66
CA ASP A 163 -5.14 18.32 -15.31
C ASP A 163 -6.13 19.17 -14.48
N ASP A 164 -5.85 19.41 -13.20
CA ASP A 164 -6.65 20.31 -12.35
C ASP A 164 -6.33 21.80 -12.61
N ASN A 165 -5.55 22.12 -13.66
CA ASN A 165 -5.20 23.48 -14.09
C ASN A 165 -5.82 23.86 -15.44
N PHE A 166 -7.09 23.51 -15.68
CA PHE A 166 -7.92 24.12 -16.74
C PHE A 166 -8.28 25.59 -16.41
N ASN A 167 -7.27 26.45 -16.17
CA ASN A 167 -7.51 27.89 -15.99
C ASN A 167 -6.30 28.81 -16.28
N ASP A 168 -5.38 28.41 -17.16
CA ASP A 168 -4.35 29.34 -17.65
C ASP A 168 -4.04 29.09 -19.13
N SER A 169 -5.09 28.94 -19.96
CA SER A 169 -4.95 29.01 -21.43
C SER A 169 -4.90 30.48 -21.86
N ASP A 170 -3.83 31.19 -21.52
CA ASP A 170 -3.47 32.47 -22.16
C ASP A 170 -2.08 32.99 -21.75
N LYS A 171 -1.03 32.16 -21.91
CA LYS A 171 0.35 32.67 -21.97
C LYS A 171 1.16 32.00 -23.08
N GLU A 172 0.97 32.48 -24.30
CA GLU A 172 2.10 32.54 -25.22
C GLU A 172 3.14 33.51 -24.64
N SER A 173 4.20 32.99 -24.02
CA SER A 173 5.39 33.78 -23.73
C SER A 173 6.65 32.94 -23.96
N ASP A 174 7.34 33.26 -25.04
CA ASP A 174 8.73 32.92 -25.35
C ASP A 174 9.68 33.39 -24.23
N ASP A 175 9.84 32.61 -23.17
CA ASP A 175 10.90 32.81 -22.19
C ASP A 175 11.64 31.49 -21.90
N GLU A 176 12.81 31.34 -22.53
CA GLU A 176 13.80 30.27 -22.32
C GLU A 176 14.49 30.33 -20.93
N THR A 177 13.75 30.50 -19.83
CA THR A 177 14.31 30.32 -18.47
C THR A 177 13.29 29.82 -17.43
N ASN A 178 12.48 28.83 -17.79
CA ASN A 178 11.76 28.00 -16.81
C ASN A 178 12.34 26.57 -16.82
N ASN A 179 13.06 26.18 -15.77
CA ASN A 179 13.25 24.77 -15.43
C ASN A 179 11.87 24.24 -14.96
N GLY A 180 10.92 23.85 -15.80
CA GLY A 180 11.08 22.90 -16.90
C GLY A 180 11.05 21.47 -16.36
N LYS A 181 10.12 21.15 -15.44
CA LYS A 181 9.71 19.76 -15.18
C LYS A 181 8.97 19.25 -16.44
N LEU A 182 9.71 19.03 -17.50
CA LEU A 182 9.29 18.13 -18.56
C LEU A 182 9.55 16.75 -17.98
N ASP A 183 8.52 16.08 -17.47
CA ASP A 183 8.63 14.66 -17.14
C ASP A 183 8.96 13.93 -18.45
N GLU A 184 10.09 13.23 -18.49
CA GLU A 184 10.54 12.51 -19.68
C GLU A 184 9.57 11.35 -19.97
N ASP A 185 9.30 11.07 -21.25
CA ASP A 185 8.42 9.98 -21.67
C ASP A 185 8.90 8.62 -21.10
N PRO A 186 7.99 7.70 -20.72
CA PRO A 186 8.37 6.39 -20.24
C PRO A 186 9.17 5.61 -21.30
N ILE A 187 10.22 4.91 -20.86
CA ILE A 187 11.12 4.16 -21.74
C ILE A 187 10.84 2.67 -21.59
N LEU A 188 10.49 2.03 -22.71
CA LEU A 188 10.35 0.58 -22.85
C LEU A 188 11.57 -0.02 -23.58
N GLU A 189 12.38 -0.81 -22.88
CA GLU A 189 13.45 -1.61 -23.46
C GLU A 189 13.03 -3.10 -23.51
N GLU A 190 12.96 -3.69 -24.71
CA GLU A 190 12.51 -5.08 -24.91
C GLU A 190 13.64 -5.98 -25.44
N LYS A 191 13.70 -7.22 -24.93
CA LYS A 191 14.44 -8.33 -25.56
C LYS A 191 13.61 -9.60 -25.55
N SER A 192 13.65 -10.34 -26.65
CA SER A 192 12.83 -11.54 -26.80
C SER A 192 13.64 -12.84 -26.96
N LEU A 193 13.04 -13.94 -26.50
CA LEU A 193 13.50 -15.30 -26.71
C LEU A 193 12.51 -16.04 -27.61
N LYS A 194 13.01 -16.74 -28.62
CA LYS A 194 12.14 -17.53 -29.51
C LYS A 194 11.43 -18.65 -28.75
N HIS A 195 10.13 -18.73 -28.91
CA HIS A 195 9.29 -19.76 -28.32
C HIS A 195 8.56 -20.51 -29.44
N TYR A 196 8.50 -21.84 -29.37
CA TYR A 196 7.75 -22.61 -30.37
C TYR A 196 6.40 -23.01 -29.78
N GLY A 197 5.33 -22.60 -30.44
CA GLY A 197 3.97 -22.69 -29.89
C GLY A 197 3.59 -21.45 -29.09
N GLY A 198 2.29 -21.20 -28.95
CA GLY A 198 1.75 -20.13 -28.12
C GLY A 198 2.13 -20.33 -26.64
N VAL A 199 2.34 -19.23 -25.92
CA VAL A 199 2.59 -19.27 -24.48
C VAL A 199 1.27 -19.14 -23.74
N ASN A 200 0.86 -20.21 -23.06
CA ASN A 200 -0.40 -20.26 -22.31
C ASN A 200 -0.25 -19.62 -20.92
N ARG A 201 0.86 -19.88 -20.24
CA ARG A 201 1.19 -19.26 -18.95
C ARG A 201 2.70 -19.08 -18.78
N VAL A 202 3.11 -17.97 -18.17
CA VAL A 202 4.49 -17.76 -17.71
C VAL A 202 4.49 -17.49 -16.21
N ARG A 203 5.41 -18.13 -15.48
CA ARG A 203 5.65 -17.83 -14.06
C ARG A 203 7.13 -17.72 -13.75
N VAL A 204 7.49 -16.66 -13.05
CA VAL A 204 8.83 -16.37 -12.52
C VAL A 204 8.98 -17.04 -11.17
N THR A 205 10.19 -17.50 -10.88
CA THR A 205 10.49 -18.11 -9.58
C THR A 205 10.43 -17.03 -8.48
N PRO A 206 9.79 -17.27 -7.34
CA PRO A 206 9.65 -16.28 -6.26
C PRO A 206 10.95 -16.01 -5.49
N GLN A 207 12.07 -16.65 -5.87
CA GLN A 207 13.37 -16.45 -5.24
C GLN A 207 14.13 -15.29 -5.89
N LYS A 208 14.36 -14.24 -5.12
CA LYS A 208 15.01 -12.98 -5.57
C LYS A 208 16.36 -13.17 -6.26
N ASP A 209 17.16 -14.13 -5.79
CA ASP A 209 18.50 -14.39 -6.34
C ASP A 209 18.49 -15.19 -7.66
N LEU A 210 17.32 -15.67 -8.09
CA LEU A 210 17.17 -16.55 -9.26
C LEU A 210 16.26 -15.90 -10.29
N GLN A 211 16.83 -15.50 -11.41
CA GLN A 211 16.10 -14.99 -12.57
C GLN A 211 15.70 -16.15 -13.49
N ILE A 212 14.81 -17.03 -13.01
CA ILE A 212 14.33 -18.21 -13.74
C ILE A 212 12.83 -18.07 -13.97
N ALA A 213 12.37 -18.38 -15.18
CA ALA A 213 10.95 -18.46 -15.51
C ALA A 213 10.59 -19.82 -16.14
N ALA A 214 9.35 -20.26 -15.94
CA ALA A 214 8.75 -21.37 -16.67
C ALA A 214 7.70 -20.83 -17.64
N SER A 215 7.63 -21.39 -18.85
CA SER A 215 6.57 -21.11 -19.82
C SER A 215 5.84 -22.38 -20.23
N TRP A 216 4.51 -22.33 -20.24
CA TRP A 216 3.65 -23.39 -20.74
C TRP A 216 3.38 -23.17 -22.21
N ALA A 217 3.68 -24.16 -23.04
CA ALA A 217 3.40 -24.11 -24.46
C ALA A 217 2.11 -24.88 -24.80
N ASP A 218 1.34 -24.36 -25.75
CA ASP A 218 0.23 -25.05 -26.42
C ASP A 218 0.63 -26.41 -27.03
N THR A 219 1.93 -26.64 -27.25
CA THR A 219 2.48 -27.92 -27.73
C THR A 219 2.47 -29.04 -26.69
N GLY A 220 2.00 -28.79 -25.46
CA GLY A 220 2.02 -29.74 -24.35
C GLY A 220 3.39 -29.88 -23.68
N LYS A 221 4.24 -28.86 -23.82
CA LYS A 221 5.58 -28.83 -23.22
C LYS A 221 5.71 -27.64 -22.27
N VAL A 222 6.50 -27.80 -21.22
CA VAL A 222 6.86 -26.70 -20.32
C VAL A 222 8.35 -26.43 -20.44
N HIS A 223 8.72 -25.19 -20.73
CA HIS A 223 10.10 -24.78 -20.90
C HIS A 223 10.55 -23.98 -19.67
N ILE A 224 11.75 -24.27 -19.17
CA ILE A 224 12.38 -23.52 -18.07
C ILE A 224 13.52 -22.68 -18.65
N TRP A 225 13.53 -21.39 -18.37
CA TRP A 225 14.42 -20.38 -18.97
C TRP A 225 15.30 -19.74 -17.91
N ASP A 226 16.55 -19.42 -18.29
CA ASP A 226 17.44 -18.54 -17.50
C ASP A 226 17.37 -17.14 -18.09
N LEU A 227 16.74 -16.23 -17.35
CA LEU A 227 16.54 -14.84 -17.78
C LEU A 227 17.69 -13.93 -17.32
N SER A 228 18.57 -14.40 -16.42
CA SER A 228 19.68 -13.62 -15.88
C SER A 228 20.55 -12.93 -16.95
N PRO A 229 20.93 -13.59 -18.07
CA PRO A 229 21.74 -12.96 -19.09
C PRO A 229 21.00 -11.86 -19.86
N ILE A 230 19.67 -11.96 -19.96
CA ILE A 230 18.82 -11.03 -20.71
C ILE A 230 18.58 -9.78 -19.88
N VAL A 231 18.23 -9.95 -18.61
CA VAL A 231 18.08 -8.83 -17.67
C VAL A 231 19.38 -8.04 -17.53
N LYS A 232 20.52 -8.73 -17.38
CA LYS A 232 21.84 -8.06 -17.42
C LYS A 232 22.09 -7.30 -18.73
N ALA A 233 21.54 -7.78 -19.83
CA ALA A 233 21.68 -7.12 -21.12
C ALA A 233 20.73 -5.93 -21.33
N LEU A 234 19.64 -5.86 -20.57
CA LEU A 234 18.77 -4.69 -20.46
C LEU A 234 19.42 -3.62 -19.55
N ASP A 235 20.14 -4.05 -18.51
CA ASP A 235 20.81 -3.11 -17.60
C ASP A 235 22.12 -2.57 -18.15
N THR A 236 22.85 -3.38 -18.91
CA THR A 236 24.20 -3.05 -19.40
C THR A 236 24.22 -2.91 -20.91
N ARG A 237 24.35 -1.67 -21.40
CA ARG A 237 24.53 -1.38 -22.83
C ARG A 237 25.77 -2.12 -23.38
N GLY A 238 25.60 -2.82 -24.49
CA GLY A 238 26.67 -3.56 -25.16
C GLY A 238 26.95 -4.96 -24.59
N TYR A 239 26.21 -5.42 -23.57
CA TYR A 239 26.33 -6.80 -23.10
C TYR A 239 25.88 -7.79 -24.18
N GLN A 240 26.77 -8.71 -24.57
CA GLN A 240 26.48 -9.74 -25.56
C GLN A 240 25.88 -10.97 -24.91
N ILE A 241 24.63 -11.29 -25.28
CA ILE A 241 23.95 -12.50 -24.85
C ILE A 241 24.57 -13.69 -25.58
N SER A 242 25.01 -14.71 -24.83
CA SER A 242 25.54 -15.94 -25.40
C SER A 242 24.45 -16.66 -26.20
N GLN A 243 24.80 -17.26 -27.35
CA GLN A 243 23.86 -18.08 -28.12
C GLN A 243 23.28 -19.26 -27.32
N LYS A 244 23.98 -19.73 -26.27
CA LYS A 244 23.47 -20.79 -25.39
C LYS A 244 22.26 -20.32 -24.56
N SER A 245 22.21 -19.04 -24.20
CA SER A 245 21.12 -18.44 -23.41
C SER A 245 19.81 -18.29 -24.19
N SER A 246 19.84 -18.51 -25.52
CA SER A 246 18.63 -18.50 -26.36
C SER A 246 17.81 -19.79 -26.28
N LYS A 247 18.32 -20.82 -25.60
CA LYS A 247 17.66 -22.13 -25.44
C LYS A 247 17.17 -22.32 -24.01
N PRO A 248 16.07 -23.05 -23.81
CA PRO A 248 15.61 -23.36 -22.47
C PRO A 248 16.65 -24.20 -21.71
N LEU A 249 16.78 -23.95 -20.41
CA LEU A 249 17.59 -24.74 -19.48
C LEU A 249 17.12 -26.20 -19.44
N TYR A 250 15.80 -26.39 -19.45
CA TYR A 250 15.16 -27.69 -19.39
C TYR A 250 13.80 -27.64 -20.08
N THR A 251 13.34 -28.77 -20.59
CA THR A 251 12.01 -28.92 -21.18
C THR A 251 11.34 -30.14 -20.56
N ILE A 252 10.18 -29.92 -19.97
CA ILE A 252 9.31 -30.94 -19.40
C ILE A 252 8.45 -31.48 -20.55
N GLU A 253 8.56 -32.77 -20.83
CA GLU A 253 7.81 -33.48 -21.87
C GLU A 253 6.93 -34.58 -21.27
N SER A 254 6.61 -34.47 -19.98
CA SER A 254 5.79 -35.45 -19.25
C SER A 254 4.30 -35.36 -19.59
N HIS A 255 3.84 -34.18 -20.03
CA HIS A 255 2.45 -33.90 -20.34
C HIS A 255 2.08 -34.43 -21.73
N SER A 256 0.83 -34.89 -21.87
CA SER A 256 0.30 -35.43 -23.13
C SER A 256 -0.50 -34.41 -23.94
N THR A 257 -0.94 -33.33 -23.28
CA THR A 257 -1.74 -32.23 -23.82
C THR A 257 -1.24 -30.91 -23.27
N GLU A 258 -1.76 -29.82 -23.80
CA GLU A 258 -1.58 -28.51 -23.19
C GLU A 258 -2.31 -28.39 -21.84
N GLY A 259 -2.11 -27.22 -21.23
CA GLY A 259 -2.51 -26.86 -19.89
C GLY A 259 -2.26 -25.37 -19.66
N PHE A 260 -2.70 -24.90 -18.50
CA PHE A 260 -2.50 -23.53 -18.03
C PHE A 260 -1.87 -23.53 -16.64
N ALA A 261 -2.22 -24.50 -15.80
CA ALA A 261 -1.82 -24.54 -14.40
C ALA A 261 -0.30 -24.73 -14.19
N MET A 262 0.33 -23.78 -13.53
CA MET A 262 1.71 -23.90 -13.04
C MET A 262 1.99 -23.00 -11.85
N ASP A 263 2.89 -23.44 -10.97
CA ASP A 263 3.41 -22.57 -9.90
C ASP A 263 4.78 -23.03 -9.37
N TRP A 264 5.59 -22.05 -8.99
CA TRP A 264 6.89 -22.26 -8.35
C TRP A 264 6.75 -22.29 -6.83
N SER A 265 7.48 -23.20 -6.19
CA SER A 265 7.50 -23.27 -4.74
C SER A 265 8.26 -22.08 -4.16
N GLY A 266 7.60 -21.29 -3.31
CA GLY A 266 8.24 -20.23 -2.51
C GLY A 266 9.20 -20.77 -1.45
N THR A 267 8.88 -21.93 -0.87
CA THR A 267 9.62 -22.53 0.25
C THR A 267 10.81 -23.40 -0.18
N VAL A 268 10.77 -23.99 -1.37
CA VAL A 268 11.83 -24.86 -1.90
C VAL A 268 12.30 -24.36 -3.26
N PRO A 269 13.49 -23.72 -3.34
CA PRO A 269 14.02 -23.18 -4.59
C PRO A 269 14.12 -24.22 -5.72
N GLY A 270 13.63 -23.85 -6.90
CA GLY A 270 13.71 -24.68 -8.10
C GLY A 270 12.74 -25.87 -8.12
N ARG A 271 11.68 -25.84 -7.31
CA ARG A 271 10.58 -26.80 -7.37
C ARG A 271 9.39 -26.17 -8.08
N LEU A 272 8.86 -26.87 -9.09
CA LEU A 272 7.79 -26.42 -9.98
C LEU A 272 6.71 -27.51 -10.06
N ILE A 273 5.45 -27.11 -10.04
CA ILE A 273 4.31 -28.00 -10.37
C ILE A 273 3.66 -27.53 -11.66
N THR A 274 3.20 -28.49 -12.45
CA THR A 274 2.64 -28.27 -13.78
C THR A 274 1.40 -29.18 -13.96
N GLY A 275 0.27 -28.64 -14.39
CA GLY A 275 -1.00 -29.35 -14.57
C GLY A 275 -1.54 -29.24 -16.00
N ASP A 276 -2.08 -30.32 -16.56
CA ASP A 276 -2.63 -30.35 -17.91
C ASP A 276 -4.16 -30.54 -17.97
N ASN A 277 -4.69 -30.36 -19.18
CA ASN A 277 -6.13 -30.53 -19.48
C ASN A 277 -6.61 -31.99 -19.33
N HIS A 278 -5.70 -32.96 -19.19
CA HIS A 278 -5.98 -34.37 -18.96
C HIS A 278 -5.92 -34.78 -17.48
N THR A 279 -6.04 -33.81 -16.56
CA THR A 279 -6.12 -34.00 -15.10
C THR A 279 -4.78 -34.27 -14.41
N TYR A 280 -3.68 -34.37 -15.15
CA TYR A 280 -2.40 -34.81 -14.59
C TYR A 280 -1.58 -33.63 -14.08
N ILE A 281 -1.07 -33.77 -12.85
CA ILE A 281 -0.17 -32.80 -12.24
C ILE A 281 1.20 -33.46 -12.08
N TYR A 282 2.27 -32.80 -12.53
CA TYR A 282 3.64 -33.28 -12.41
C TYR A 282 4.45 -32.37 -11.50
N LEU A 283 5.38 -32.98 -10.77
CA LEU A 283 6.35 -32.28 -9.93
C LEU A 283 7.71 -32.28 -10.64
N THR A 284 8.32 -31.12 -10.77
CA THR A 284 9.68 -30.95 -11.27
C THR A 284 10.55 -30.34 -10.18
N THR A 285 11.72 -30.93 -9.96
CA THR A 285 12.68 -30.45 -8.93
C THR A 285 14.04 -30.17 -9.55
N LYS A 286 14.66 -29.06 -9.16
CA LYS A 286 16.04 -28.72 -9.47
C LYS A 286 17.00 -29.57 -8.64
N THR A 287 17.85 -30.33 -9.32
CA THR A 287 19.00 -31.03 -8.73
C THR A 287 20.24 -30.13 -8.80
N GLN A 288 21.39 -30.59 -8.28
CA GLN A 288 22.64 -29.82 -8.28
C GLN A 288 23.10 -29.37 -9.68
N SER A 289 22.73 -30.11 -10.73
CA SER A 289 23.20 -29.85 -12.11
C SER A 289 22.10 -29.62 -13.13
N ASN A 290 20.86 -30.09 -12.91
CA ASN A 290 19.76 -29.94 -13.86
C ASN A 290 18.37 -30.08 -13.20
N PHE A 291 17.30 -29.77 -13.91
CA PHE A 291 15.94 -30.10 -13.51
C PHE A 291 15.60 -31.57 -13.82
N THR A 292 14.72 -32.15 -13.02
CA THR A 292 14.17 -33.49 -13.24
C THR A 292 12.68 -33.45 -12.97
N ALA A 293 11.90 -33.73 -14.01
CA ALA A 293 10.47 -33.96 -13.89
C ALA A 293 10.19 -35.39 -13.41
N ASP A 294 9.33 -35.53 -12.42
CA ASP A 294 8.88 -36.83 -11.96
C ASP A 294 8.05 -37.51 -13.05
N ARG A 295 8.18 -38.83 -13.17
CA ARG A 295 7.41 -39.61 -14.16
C ARG A 295 6.02 -40.01 -13.69
N ILE A 296 5.78 -39.92 -12.38
CA ILE A 296 4.51 -40.32 -11.76
C ILE A 296 3.74 -39.04 -11.45
N PRO A 297 2.60 -38.80 -12.15
CA PRO A 297 1.76 -37.65 -11.87
C PRO A 297 0.97 -37.85 -10.58
N PHE A 298 0.46 -36.75 -10.02
CA PHE A 298 -0.66 -36.77 -9.11
C PHE A 298 -1.94 -36.94 -9.94
N VAL A 299 -2.82 -37.81 -9.46
CA VAL A 299 -4.07 -38.18 -10.15
C VAL A 299 -5.20 -38.11 -9.15
N GLY A 300 -6.27 -37.39 -9.48
CA GLY A 300 -7.46 -37.32 -8.64
C GLY A 300 -8.57 -36.43 -9.19
N HIS A 301 -8.24 -35.38 -9.94
CA HIS A 301 -9.24 -34.60 -10.66
C HIS A 301 -9.93 -35.42 -11.75
N SER A 302 -11.16 -35.03 -12.08
CA SER A 302 -11.97 -35.67 -13.11
C SER A 302 -12.13 -34.82 -14.38
N SER A 303 -11.60 -33.61 -14.38
CA SER A 303 -11.54 -32.70 -15.52
C SER A 303 -10.22 -31.92 -15.52
N SER A 304 -10.06 -31.01 -16.49
CA SER A 304 -8.89 -30.15 -16.69
C SER A 304 -8.44 -29.46 -15.40
N VAL A 305 -7.12 -29.37 -15.19
CA VAL A 305 -6.53 -28.62 -14.06
C VAL A 305 -6.26 -27.21 -14.55
N GLU A 306 -7.01 -26.25 -14.02
CA GLU A 306 -6.98 -24.86 -14.48
C GLU A 306 -5.92 -24.03 -13.75
N ASP A 307 -5.71 -24.30 -12.46
CA ASP A 307 -4.74 -23.57 -11.67
C ASP A 307 -4.10 -24.39 -10.54
N LEU A 308 -2.90 -23.99 -10.15
CA LEU A 308 -2.06 -24.68 -9.16
C LEU A 308 -1.35 -23.65 -8.30
N GLN A 309 -1.21 -23.93 -7.01
CA GLN A 309 -0.45 -23.05 -6.14
C GLN A 309 0.20 -23.77 -4.97
N TRP A 310 1.47 -23.51 -4.75
CA TRP A 310 2.21 -23.99 -3.59
C TRP A 310 1.77 -23.29 -2.31
N SER A 311 1.73 -24.05 -1.22
CA SER A 311 1.56 -23.46 0.10
C SER A 311 2.72 -22.48 0.39
N PRO A 312 2.42 -21.29 0.92
CA PRO A 312 3.43 -20.30 1.27
C PRO A 312 4.29 -20.75 2.46
N ASN A 313 3.78 -21.62 3.34
CA ASN A 313 4.45 -22.06 4.57
C ASN A 313 4.88 -23.54 4.52
N GLU A 314 4.09 -24.41 3.88
CA GLU A 314 4.32 -25.86 3.90
C GLU A 314 5.04 -26.36 2.65
N LYS A 315 6.31 -26.77 2.81
CA LYS A 315 7.20 -27.18 1.71
C LYS A 315 6.73 -28.31 0.81
N ASN A 316 5.78 -29.12 1.27
CA ASN A 316 5.31 -30.31 0.56
C ASN A 316 3.84 -30.22 0.16
N VAL A 317 3.17 -29.12 0.44
CA VAL A 317 1.72 -28.96 0.24
C VAL A 317 1.47 -27.98 -0.89
N PHE A 318 0.52 -28.32 -1.76
CA PHE A 318 0.03 -27.43 -2.81
C PHE A 318 -1.48 -27.63 -3.00
N ALA A 319 -2.14 -26.60 -3.53
CA ALA A 319 -3.54 -26.61 -3.90
C ALA A 319 -3.68 -26.70 -5.43
N SER A 320 -4.79 -27.26 -5.90
CA SER A 320 -5.17 -27.27 -7.31
C SER A 320 -6.64 -26.93 -7.49
N ALA A 321 -6.95 -26.23 -8.57
CA ALA A 321 -8.28 -25.92 -9.05
C ALA A 321 -8.54 -26.63 -10.38
N SER A 322 -9.81 -26.97 -10.62
CA SER A 322 -10.18 -27.75 -11.80
C SER A 322 -11.59 -27.41 -12.28
N ALA A 323 -11.80 -27.64 -13.57
CA ALA A 323 -13.11 -27.71 -14.21
C ALA A 323 -14.02 -28.82 -13.66
N ASP A 324 -13.56 -29.67 -12.73
CA ASP A 324 -14.43 -30.60 -12.00
C ASP A 324 -15.16 -29.96 -10.80
N GLN A 325 -15.11 -28.62 -10.70
CA GLN A 325 -15.75 -27.82 -9.65
C GLN A 325 -15.11 -28.00 -8.26
N THR A 326 -13.95 -28.66 -8.20
CA THR A 326 -13.26 -28.95 -6.93
C THR A 326 -11.96 -28.18 -6.77
N VAL A 327 -11.68 -27.84 -5.51
CA VAL A 327 -10.34 -27.49 -5.05
C VAL A 327 -9.79 -28.68 -4.27
N ARG A 328 -8.56 -29.08 -4.59
CA ARG A 328 -7.87 -30.19 -3.92
C ARG A 328 -6.59 -29.70 -3.27
N ILE A 329 -6.30 -30.27 -2.10
CA ILE A 329 -5.04 -30.06 -1.39
C ILE A 329 -4.23 -31.35 -1.47
N TRP A 330 -2.97 -31.23 -1.86
CA TRP A 330 -2.07 -32.34 -2.11
C TRP A 330 -0.89 -32.30 -1.16
N ASP A 331 -0.39 -33.48 -0.83
CA ASP A 331 0.90 -33.64 -0.15
C ASP A 331 1.84 -34.40 -1.07
N THR A 332 2.95 -33.79 -1.45
CA THR A 332 3.97 -34.37 -2.33
C THR A 332 4.60 -35.64 -1.78
N ARG A 333 4.50 -35.89 -0.47
CA ARG A 333 4.92 -37.14 0.18
C ARG A 333 3.97 -38.30 -0.14
N ASN A 334 2.72 -38.02 -0.50
CA ASN A 334 1.69 -39.01 -0.84
C ASN A 334 1.06 -38.73 -2.20
N LYS A 335 1.74 -39.14 -3.27
CA LYS A 335 1.27 -38.93 -4.65
C LYS A 335 0.01 -39.71 -5.06
N LYS A 336 -0.41 -40.70 -4.26
CA LYS A 336 -1.49 -41.61 -4.64
C LYS A 336 -2.89 -41.08 -4.34
N LYS A 337 -2.99 -40.05 -3.50
CA LYS A 337 -4.27 -39.52 -3.05
C LYS A 337 -4.11 -38.06 -2.65
N ASP A 338 -5.10 -37.24 -2.96
CA ASP A 338 -5.29 -35.93 -2.34
C ASP A 338 -5.45 -36.05 -0.82
N ALA A 339 -4.99 -35.01 -0.12
CA ALA A 339 -5.18 -34.87 1.33
C ALA A 339 -6.59 -34.38 1.66
N LEU A 340 -7.08 -33.41 0.87
CA LEU A 340 -8.41 -32.85 0.94
C LEU A 340 -8.97 -32.68 -0.47
N CYS A 341 -10.25 -32.96 -0.66
CA CYS A 341 -10.99 -32.67 -1.89
C CYS A 341 -12.32 -32.04 -1.52
N VAL A 342 -12.58 -30.87 -2.09
CA VAL A 342 -13.66 -30.00 -1.68
C VAL A 342 -14.36 -29.46 -2.91
N LYS A 343 -15.68 -29.62 -2.99
CA LYS A 343 -16.49 -28.96 -4.01
C LYS A 343 -16.61 -27.48 -3.64
N ALA A 344 -15.82 -26.63 -4.30
CA ALA A 344 -15.71 -25.21 -3.98
C ALA A 344 -16.86 -24.41 -4.62
N HIS A 345 -17.17 -24.69 -5.88
CA HIS A 345 -18.18 -23.96 -6.64
C HIS A 345 -19.19 -24.91 -7.29
N ASP A 346 -20.27 -24.36 -7.86
CA ASP A 346 -21.24 -25.13 -8.67
C ASP A 346 -20.92 -25.08 -10.18
N ALA A 347 -19.93 -24.26 -10.55
CA ALA A 347 -19.31 -24.15 -11.87
C ALA A 347 -17.80 -24.46 -11.79
N ASP A 348 -17.14 -24.39 -12.94
CA ASP A 348 -15.72 -24.70 -13.08
C ASP A 348 -14.87 -23.72 -12.25
N VAL A 349 -13.83 -24.22 -11.59
CA VAL A 349 -12.92 -23.38 -10.80
C VAL A 349 -11.72 -23.06 -11.67
N ASN A 350 -11.67 -21.82 -12.15
CA ASN A 350 -10.69 -21.38 -13.14
C ASN A 350 -9.37 -20.97 -12.48
N VAL A 351 -9.43 -20.34 -11.30
CA VAL A 351 -8.26 -19.76 -10.64
C VAL A 351 -8.31 -19.87 -9.12
N ILE A 352 -7.15 -19.99 -8.49
CA ILE A 352 -6.99 -19.99 -7.02
C ILE A 352 -5.81 -19.16 -6.58
N THR A 353 -5.93 -18.53 -5.41
CA THR A 353 -4.81 -17.81 -4.80
C THR A 353 -4.78 -17.94 -3.28
N TRP A 354 -3.62 -18.24 -2.72
CA TRP A 354 -3.36 -18.55 -1.32
C TRP A 354 -2.71 -17.34 -0.71
N ASN A 355 -3.31 -16.87 0.38
CA ASN A 355 -2.82 -15.72 1.09
C ASN A 355 -1.41 -15.98 1.64
N ARG A 356 -0.48 -15.07 1.35
CA ARG A 356 0.94 -15.21 1.72
C ARG A 356 1.23 -14.87 3.18
N LYS A 357 0.32 -14.16 3.86
CA LYS A 357 0.42 -13.77 5.28
C LYS A 357 -0.37 -14.69 6.19
N VAL A 358 -1.59 -15.06 5.77
CA VAL A 358 -2.51 -15.91 6.52
C VAL A 358 -2.56 -17.30 5.87
N ASP A 359 -1.86 -18.25 6.46
CA ASP A 359 -1.59 -19.57 5.87
C ASP A 359 -2.81 -20.48 5.68
N TYR A 360 -3.94 -20.18 6.30
CA TYR A 360 -5.18 -20.94 6.15
C TYR A 360 -6.19 -20.29 5.19
N LEU A 361 -5.92 -19.10 4.64
CA LEU A 361 -6.84 -18.42 3.72
C LEU A 361 -6.51 -18.72 2.25
N LEU A 362 -7.52 -19.14 1.51
CA LEU A 362 -7.46 -19.40 0.08
C LEU A 362 -8.64 -18.69 -0.62
N ALA A 363 -8.39 -18.02 -1.73
CA ALA A 363 -9.42 -17.47 -2.60
C ALA A 363 -9.53 -18.31 -3.88
N SER A 364 -10.71 -18.33 -4.48
CA SER A 364 -10.96 -19.04 -5.73
C SER A 364 -11.96 -18.26 -6.58
N GLY A 365 -11.72 -18.21 -7.88
CA GLY A 365 -12.63 -17.67 -8.87
C GLY A 365 -13.21 -18.77 -9.76
N SER A 366 -14.50 -18.65 -10.07
CA SER A 366 -15.23 -19.63 -10.87
C SER A 366 -15.74 -19.05 -12.19
N ASP A 367 -16.18 -19.95 -13.05
CA ASP A 367 -16.72 -19.65 -14.38
C ASP A 367 -18.06 -18.90 -14.33
N ASP A 368 -18.80 -18.97 -13.22
CA ASP A 368 -20.05 -18.22 -13.00
C ASP A 368 -19.84 -16.79 -12.45
N GLY A 369 -18.60 -16.29 -12.46
CA GLY A 369 -18.23 -14.94 -12.01
C GLY A 369 -18.19 -14.78 -10.49
N VAL A 370 -18.24 -15.89 -9.74
CA VAL A 370 -18.24 -15.89 -8.28
C VAL A 370 -16.83 -15.99 -7.73
N ILE A 371 -16.52 -15.14 -6.76
CA ILE A 371 -15.28 -15.21 -5.98
C ILE A 371 -15.62 -15.73 -4.59
N SER A 372 -14.94 -16.80 -4.18
CA SER A 372 -15.14 -17.41 -2.85
C SER A 372 -13.84 -17.40 -2.05
N ILE A 373 -13.92 -16.96 -0.80
CA ILE A 373 -12.84 -17.00 0.18
C ILE A 373 -13.06 -18.17 1.13
N TRP A 374 -12.01 -18.95 1.36
CA TRP A 374 -12.04 -20.21 2.08
C TRP A 374 -11.08 -20.19 3.26
N ASP A 375 -11.53 -20.75 4.38
CA ASP A 375 -10.65 -21.16 5.47
C ASP A 375 -10.37 -22.67 5.33
N LEU A 376 -9.12 -23.01 5.06
CA LEU A 376 -8.67 -24.40 4.88
C LEU A 376 -8.94 -25.28 6.10
N ARG A 377 -9.10 -24.72 7.31
CA ARG A 377 -9.42 -25.48 8.52
C ARG A 377 -10.85 -26.02 8.50
N THR A 378 -11.74 -25.40 7.71
CA THR A 378 -13.12 -25.85 7.50
C THR A 378 -13.22 -26.98 6.47
N PHE A 379 -12.17 -27.21 5.69
CA PHE A 379 -12.16 -28.28 4.69
C PHE A 379 -12.18 -29.62 5.40
N THR A 380 -13.25 -30.39 5.18
CA THR A 380 -13.36 -31.75 5.70
C THR A 380 -13.54 -32.73 4.55
N ASN A 381 -12.96 -33.93 4.68
CA ASN A 381 -13.13 -35.03 3.72
C ASN A 381 -14.52 -35.68 3.77
N LYS A 382 -15.49 -35.06 4.47
CA LYS A 382 -16.87 -35.52 4.52
C LYS A 382 -17.64 -34.77 3.43
N GLU A 383 -18.59 -35.43 2.78
CA GLU A 383 -19.40 -34.96 1.63
C GLU A 383 -20.27 -33.70 1.89
N THR A 384 -19.96 -32.89 2.89
CA THR A 384 -20.60 -31.61 3.14
C THR A 384 -19.92 -30.54 2.29
N LYS A 385 -20.69 -29.91 1.38
CA LYS A 385 -20.27 -28.69 0.67
C LYS A 385 -19.79 -27.66 1.72
N PRO A 386 -18.52 -27.24 1.69
CA PRO A 386 -18.03 -26.23 2.63
C PRO A 386 -18.81 -24.93 2.46
N SER A 387 -18.96 -24.17 3.54
CA SER A 387 -19.40 -22.78 3.46
C SER A 387 -18.17 -21.89 3.26
N PRO A 388 -18.11 -21.08 2.20
CA PRO A 388 -17.06 -20.07 2.09
C PRO A 388 -17.20 -19.05 3.23
N VAL A 389 -16.08 -18.47 3.65
CA VAL A 389 -16.03 -17.39 4.65
C VAL A 389 -16.67 -16.13 4.09
N ALA A 390 -16.37 -15.82 2.82
CA ALA A 390 -16.96 -14.74 2.07
C ALA A 390 -17.23 -15.19 0.63
N ASN A 391 -18.29 -14.66 0.03
CA ASN A 391 -18.72 -14.97 -1.32
C ASN A 391 -19.13 -13.69 -2.02
N PHE A 392 -18.46 -13.35 -3.11
CA PHE A 392 -18.68 -12.12 -3.87
C PHE A 392 -19.19 -12.49 -5.26
N LYS A 393 -20.37 -11.96 -5.59
CA LYS A 393 -20.97 -12.08 -6.92
C LYS A 393 -21.14 -10.70 -7.52
N TRP A 394 -20.07 -10.22 -8.14
CA TRP A 394 -20.00 -8.91 -8.78
C TRP A 394 -19.74 -9.06 -10.28
N HIS A 395 -18.73 -9.85 -10.65
CA HIS A 395 -18.44 -10.14 -12.04
C HIS A 395 -19.58 -10.89 -12.71
N SER A 396 -19.84 -10.54 -13.96
CA SER A 396 -20.93 -11.07 -14.78
C SER A 396 -20.49 -12.18 -15.74
N ALA A 397 -19.18 -12.40 -15.85
CA ALA A 397 -18.54 -13.40 -16.70
C ALA A 397 -17.46 -14.16 -15.91
N PRO A 398 -16.86 -15.22 -16.50
CA PRO A 398 -15.84 -16.04 -15.83
C PRO A 398 -14.69 -15.23 -15.23
N ILE A 399 -14.27 -15.59 -14.01
CA ILE A 399 -13.07 -15.01 -13.40
C ILE A 399 -11.83 -15.59 -14.11
N THR A 400 -10.98 -14.70 -14.64
CA THR A 400 -9.79 -15.05 -15.43
C THR A 400 -8.50 -15.04 -14.60
N SER A 401 -8.41 -14.19 -13.58
CA SER A 401 -7.27 -14.12 -12.66
C SER A 401 -7.69 -13.64 -11.28
N ILE A 402 -6.96 -14.08 -10.26
CA ILE A 402 -7.13 -13.64 -8.89
C ILE A 402 -5.79 -13.68 -8.15
N GLU A 403 -5.46 -12.63 -7.41
CA GLU A 403 -4.23 -12.57 -6.64
C GLU A 403 -4.40 -11.80 -5.33
N TRP A 404 -3.99 -12.42 -4.21
CA TRP A 404 -3.82 -11.71 -2.95
C TRP A 404 -2.70 -10.70 -3.04
N HIS A 405 -2.90 -9.57 -2.36
CA HIS A 405 -1.84 -8.59 -2.22
C HIS A 405 -0.62 -9.21 -1.49
N PRO A 406 0.62 -8.94 -1.92
CA PRO A 406 1.81 -9.61 -1.40
C PRO A 406 2.17 -9.20 0.04
N THR A 407 1.77 -8.00 0.48
CA THR A 407 2.08 -7.46 1.82
C THR A 407 0.85 -7.38 2.73
N GLU A 408 -0.23 -6.78 2.26
CA GLU A 408 -1.53 -6.72 2.94
C GLU A 408 -2.29 -8.05 2.95
N GLU A 409 -2.87 -8.41 4.09
CA GLU A 409 -3.54 -9.71 4.27
C GLU A 409 -5.03 -9.72 3.92
N SER A 410 -5.68 -8.55 3.88
CA SER A 410 -7.11 -8.44 3.60
C SER A 410 -7.43 -8.08 2.15
N ILE A 411 -6.43 -7.67 1.36
CA ILE A 411 -6.62 -7.14 0.01
C ILE A 411 -6.35 -8.20 -1.05
N PHE A 412 -7.22 -8.29 -2.05
CA PHE A 412 -6.98 -9.08 -3.26
C PHE A 412 -7.52 -8.38 -4.50
N GLY A 413 -6.91 -8.68 -5.65
CA GLY A 413 -7.35 -8.26 -6.97
C GLY A 413 -7.95 -9.44 -7.73
N ALA A 414 -8.94 -9.18 -8.57
CA ALA A 414 -9.52 -10.16 -9.48
C ALA A 414 -9.79 -9.52 -10.86
N SER A 415 -9.71 -10.33 -11.91
CA SER A 415 -10.12 -9.93 -13.26
C SER A 415 -11.16 -10.90 -13.79
N GLY A 416 -12.11 -10.38 -14.56
CA GLY A 416 -13.13 -11.18 -15.24
C GLY A 416 -13.09 -11.01 -16.75
N ALA A 417 -13.68 -11.98 -17.46
CA ALA A 417 -13.94 -11.89 -18.90
C ALA A 417 -15.08 -10.90 -19.23
N ASP A 418 -15.56 -10.16 -18.24
CA ASP A 418 -16.49 -9.04 -18.36
C ASP A 418 -15.77 -7.69 -18.45
N ASP A 419 -14.47 -7.72 -18.78
CA ASP A 419 -13.64 -6.55 -19.02
C ASP A 419 -13.48 -5.64 -17.79
N GLN A 420 -13.51 -6.26 -16.60
CA GLN A 420 -13.33 -5.59 -15.32
C GLN A 420 -12.15 -6.16 -14.55
N ILE A 421 -11.39 -5.27 -13.93
CA ILE A 421 -10.47 -5.60 -12.83
C ILE A 421 -11.06 -5.00 -11.57
N SER A 422 -11.24 -5.82 -10.53
CA SER A 422 -11.78 -5.41 -9.24
C SER A 422 -10.75 -5.61 -8.13
N ILE A 423 -10.69 -4.67 -7.19
CA ILE A 423 -9.85 -4.73 -5.99
C ILE A 423 -10.78 -4.75 -4.78
N TRP A 424 -10.51 -5.65 -3.86
CA TRP A 424 -11.35 -5.94 -2.71
C TRP A 424 -10.56 -5.80 -1.41
N ASP A 425 -11.19 -5.30 -0.36
CA ASP A 425 -10.65 -5.29 1.00
C ASP A 425 -11.62 -5.99 1.98
N LEU A 426 -11.15 -7.09 2.57
CA LEU A 426 -11.90 -7.87 3.54
C LEU A 426 -11.93 -7.27 4.94
N SER A 427 -11.13 -6.23 5.22
CA SER A 427 -11.11 -5.55 6.53
C SER A 427 -12.33 -4.65 6.73
N VAL A 428 -13.01 -4.29 5.65
CA VAL A 428 -14.19 -3.41 5.68
C VAL A 428 -15.40 -4.19 6.21
N GLU A 429 -15.69 -3.96 7.49
CA GLU A 429 -16.94 -4.40 8.11
C GLU A 429 -18.09 -3.45 7.74
N TYR A 430 -19.22 -4.00 7.31
CA TYR A 430 -20.43 -3.22 7.11
C TYR A 430 -21.01 -2.85 8.48
N ASP A 431 -20.88 -1.60 8.89
CA ASP A 431 -21.60 -1.05 10.04
C ASP A 431 -22.99 -0.57 9.59
N PRO A 432 -24.08 -1.30 9.93
CA PRO A 432 -25.43 -0.91 9.55
C PRO A 432 -25.94 0.36 10.26
N GLU A 433 -25.27 0.84 11.32
CA GLU A 433 -25.65 2.06 12.03
C GLU A 433 -25.02 3.33 11.42
N GLU A 434 -23.84 3.24 10.79
CA GLU A 434 -23.17 4.36 10.10
C GLU A 434 -23.42 4.41 8.58
N ASN A 435 -23.58 3.28 7.89
CA ASN A 435 -23.79 3.22 6.44
C ASN A 435 -25.26 2.98 6.07
N SER A 436 -26.11 4.01 6.23
CA SER A 436 -27.53 3.96 5.83
C SER A 436 -27.75 3.94 4.32
N ASP A 437 -26.75 4.38 3.55
CA ASP A 437 -26.87 4.55 2.11
C ASP A 437 -26.19 3.37 1.41
N LYS A 438 -26.94 2.30 1.18
CA LYS A 438 -26.55 1.31 0.17
C LYS A 438 -26.31 2.06 -1.13
N ILE A 439 -25.10 2.04 -1.66
CA ILE A 439 -24.81 2.58 -2.98
C ILE A 439 -25.45 1.64 -3.99
N ILE A 440 -26.69 1.98 -4.38
CA ILE A 440 -27.44 1.31 -5.42
C ILE A 440 -27.15 2.09 -6.70
N GLY A 441 -26.46 1.44 -7.63
CA GLY A 441 -26.23 2.02 -8.95
C GLY A 441 -27.54 2.31 -9.66
N LYS A 442 -27.53 3.20 -10.67
CA LYS A 442 -28.72 3.56 -11.48
C LYS A 442 -29.51 2.35 -12.03
N ASN A 443 -28.86 1.18 -12.14
CA ASN A 443 -29.45 -0.08 -12.63
C ASN A 443 -29.97 -1.02 -11.52
N GLY A 444 -29.94 -0.61 -10.26
CA GLY A 444 -30.35 -1.45 -9.12
C GLY A 444 -29.27 -2.41 -8.62
N VAL A 445 -28.04 -2.32 -9.12
CA VAL A 445 -26.90 -3.12 -8.67
C VAL A 445 -26.39 -2.57 -7.34
N GLU A 446 -26.43 -3.40 -6.29
CA GLU A 446 -25.87 -3.06 -4.97
C GLU A 446 -24.35 -3.23 -5.01
N VAL A 447 -23.61 -2.16 -4.72
CA VAL A 447 -22.15 -2.19 -4.64
C VAL A 447 -21.75 -2.79 -3.29
N PRO A 448 -21.02 -3.92 -3.25
CA PRO A 448 -20.54 -4.47 -1.99
C PRO A 448 -19.58 -3.49 -1.30
N PRO A 449 -19.67 -3.29 0.02
CA PRO A 449 -18.78 -2.35 0.73
C PRO A 449 -17.32 -2.79 0.74
N GLN A 450 -17.04 -4.09 0.50
CA GLN A 450 -15.68 -4.61 0.36
C GLN A 450 -15.04 -4.30 -1.00
N LEU A 451 -15.82 -3.85 -2.00
CA LEU A 451 -15.28 -3.48 -3.31
C LEU A 451 -14.62 -2.11 -3.22
N LEU A 452 -13.29 -2.07 -3.31
CA LEU A 452 -12.48 -0.87 -3.14
C LEU A 452 -12.33 -0.11 -4.46
N PHE A 453 -12.11 -0.82 -5.56
CA PHE A 453 -11.79 -0.20 -6.84
C PHE A 453 -12.20 -1.07 -8.02
N VAL A 454 -12.59 -0.44 -9.13
CA VAL A 454 -12.86 -1.12 -10.40
C VAL A 454 -12.17 -0.37 -11.54
N HIS A 455 -11.31 -1.08 -12.28
CA HIS A 455 -10.73 -0.60 -13.54
C HIS A 455 -11.46 -1.27 -14.72
N GLN A 456 -11.77 -0.48 -15.74
CA GLN A 456 -12.39 -0.90 -16.99
C GLN A 456 -11.76 -0.13 -18.17
N GLY A 457 -12.21 -0.41 -19.39
CA GLY A 457 -11.72 0.24 -20.63
C GLY A 457 -10.75 -0.62 -21.43
N GLN A 458 -10.30 -1.75 -20.87
CA GLN A 458 -9.56 -2.79 -21.58
C GLN A 458 -10.50 -3.93 -21.96
N ASN A 459 -10.24 -4.58 -23.10
CA ASN A 459 -11.03 -5.71 -23.57
C ASN A 459 -10.23 -7.02 -23.46
N ASP A 460 -10.94 -8.11 -23.17
CA ASP A 460 -10.43 -9.48 -23.10
C ASP A 460 -9.30 -9.69 -22.07
N ILE A 461 -9.51 -9.20 -20.85
CA ILE A 461 -8.50 -9.22 -19.77
C ILE A 461 -8.19 -10.66 -19.32
N LYS A 462 -6.91 -11.04 -19.40
CA LYS A 462 -6.44 -12.41 -19.12
C LYS A 462 -5.81 -12.61 -17.75
N GLU A 463 -4.93 -11.71 -17.34
CA GLU A 463 -4.21 -11.81 -16.06
C GLU A 463 -4.04 -10.44 -15.42
N VAL A 464 -3.98 -10.44 -14.09
CA VAL A 464 -3.62 -9.29 -13.25
C VAL A 464 -2.56 -9.75 -12.25
N HIS A 465 -1.56 -8.91 -12.00
CA HIS A 465 -0.48 -9.19 -11.06
C HIS A 465 -0.15 -8.00 -10.17
N TRP A 466 0.08 -8.26 -8.88
CA TRP A 466 0.61 -7.27 -7.95
C TRP A 466 2.13 -7.13 -8.10
N HIS A 467 2.64 -5.91 -8.19
CA HIS A 467 4.08 -5.70 -8.20
C HIS A 467 4.67 -5.98 -6.80
N PRO A 468 5.57 -6.96 -6.64
CA PRO A 468 6.04 -7.39 -5.32
C PRO A 468 6.97 -6.37 -4.63
N GLN A 469 7.61 -5.50 -5.42
CA GLN A 469 8.59 -4.50 -4.93
C GLN A 469 8.14 -3.04 -5.07
N ILE A 470 6.97 -2.77 -5.67
CA ILE A 470 6.42 -1.42 -5.86
C ILE A 470 5.00 -1.49 -5.30
N SER A 471 4.75 -0.84 -4.17
CA SER A 471 3.44 -0.92 -3.52
C SER A 471 2.47 0.05 -4.19
N GLY A 472 1.48 -0.49 -4.91
CA GLY A 472 0.48 0.28 -5.67
C GLY A 472 -0.94 0.28 -5.09
N CYS A 473 -1.22 -0.54 -4.07
CA CYS A 473 -2.51 -0.57 -3.37
C CYS A 473 -2.34 -0.64 -1.86
N ASN A 474 -1.58 0.32 -1.33
CA ASN A 474 -2.12 0.93 -0.13
C ASN A 474 -3.18 1.89 -0.67
N PRO A 475 -4.49 1.65 -0.47
CA PRO A 475 -5.36 2.79 -0.31
C PRO A 475 -4.69 3.60 0.80
N GLU A 476 -4.04 4.69 0.42
CA GLU A 476 -4.09 5.83 1.30
C GLU A 476 -5.58 6.01 1.51
N LYS A 477 -6.11 5.50 2.63
CA LYS A 477 -7.40 5.94 3.16
C LYS A 477 -7.40 7.42 2.88
N ASP A 478 -8.34 7.90 2.04
CA ASP A 478 -8.49 9.30 1.71
C ASP A 478 -8.24 10.13 2.98
N MET A 479 -7.00 10.58 3.11
CA MET A 479 -6.53 11.49 4.13
C MET A 479 -6.25 12.78 3.40
N SER A 480 -7.21 13.16 2.54
CA SER A 480 -7.37 14.51 2.04
C SER A 480 -7.38 15.43 3.26
N ASN A 481 -6.24 16.10 3.45
CA ASN A 481 -5.85 17.12 4.43
C ASN A 481 -4.71 16.79 5.43
N ASN A 482 -4.00 15.66 5.37
CA ASN A 482 -2.96 15.40 6.39
C ASN A 482 -1.73 14.56 5.98
N GLU A 483 -1.39 14.47 4.69
CA GLU A 483 -0.36 13.57 4.11
C GLU A 483 1.06 13.63 4.74
N ASP A 484 1.39 14.72 5.44
CA ASP A 484 2.68 14.85 6.12
C ASP A 484 2.67 14.50 7.61
N LEU A 485 1.52 14.34 8.28
CA LEU A 485 1.53 14.17 9.75
C LEU A 485 1.92 12.75 10.19
N VAL A 486 3.04 12.67 10.92
CA VAL A 486 3.50 11.45 11.61
C VAL A 486 2.80 11.28 12.97
N ILE A 487 2.54 12.38 13.65
CA ILE A 487 1.84 12.40 14.94
C ILE A 487 0.68 13.38 14.80
N ASP A 488 -0.53 12.90 15.07
CA ASP A 488 -1.73 13.72 15.24
C ASP A 488 -2.40 13.36 16.57
N VAL A 489 -2.24 14.25 17.55
CA VAL A 489 -2.86 14.14 18.87
C VAL A 489 -3.82 15.31 19.02
N GLU A 490 -5.09 14.98 19.24
CA GLU A 490 -6.14 15.97 19.51
C GLU A 490 -6.77 15.71 20.87
N SER A 491 -6.83 16.77 21.70
CA SER A 491 -7.52 16.78 23.00
C SER A 491 -7.20 15.60 23.93
N LEU A 492 -5.94 15.17 23.96
CA LEU A 492 -5.53 14.01 24.77
C LEU A 492 -5.57 14.34 26.27
N ASN A 493 -6.36 13.55 27.00
CA ASN A 493 -6.48 13.56 28.45
C ASN A 493 -5.98 12.23 29.02
N PHE A 494 -5.09 12.30 30.02
CA PHE A 494 -4.60 11.10 30.66
C PHE A 494 -4.46 11.29 32.17
N THR A 495 -5.16 10.45 32.93
CA THR A 495 -5.12 10.40 34.40
C THR A 495 -4.38 9.15 34.85
N PHE A 496 -3.45 9.31 35.79
CA PHE A 496 -2.80 8.18 36.46
C PHE A 496 -3.43 7.99 37.85
N GLY A 497 -4.35 7.01 37.96
CA GLY A 497 -5.21 6.89 39.14
C GLY A 497 -6.18 8.06 39.22
N GLU A 498 -6.15 8.82 40.33
CA GLU A 498 -7.00 10.01 40.54
C GLU A 498 -6.32 11.34 40.14
N SER A 499 -5.05 11.31 39.71
CA SER A 499 -4.29 12.52 39.37
C SER A 499 -4.22 12.71 37.85
N PRO A 500 -4.73 13.82 37.29
CA PRO A 500 -4.53 14.16 35.88
C PRO A 500 -3.05 14.44 35.61
N VAL A 501 -2.50 13.79 34.57
CA VAL A 501 -1.10 13.91 34.16
C VAL A 501 -0.99 14.64 32.82
N LEU A 502 -1.93 14.41 31.90
CA LEU A 502 -2.09 15.15 30.65
C LEU A 502 -3.52 15.68 30.57
N ASP A 503 -3.68 16.92 30.12
CA ASP A 503 -4.98 17.59 29.99
C ASP A 503 -5.00 18.39 28.67
N ASN A 504 -5.95 18.03 27.79
CA ASN A 504 -6.17 18.63 26.48
C ASN A 504 -4.88 18.88 25.66
N VAL A 505 -4.06 17.84 25.50
CA VAL A 505 -2.82 17.93 24.72
C VAL A 505 -3.13 17.86 23.23
N ASN A 506 -2.67 18.87 22.49
CA ASN A 506 -2.75 18.94 21.03
C ASN A 506 -1.32 18.98 20.44
N LEU A 507 -0.97 18.01 19.60
CA LEU A 507 0.34 17.92 18.98
C LEU A 507 0.23 17.37 17.56
N LYS A 508 0.65 18.17 16.58
CA LYS A 508 0.74 17.78 15.17
C LYS A 508 2.18 17.89 14.69
N LEU A 509 2.75 16.81 14.17
CA LEU A 509 4.14 16.79 13.68
C LEU A 509 4.24 16.13 12.31
N GLN A 510 4.98 16.78 11.41
CA GLN A 510 5.20 16.29 10.06
C GLN A 510 6.35 15.28 9.94
N LYS A 511 6.43 14.57 8.81
CA LYS A 511 7.55 13.68 8.43
C LYS A 511 8.86 14.49 8.35
N GLY A 512 9.97 13.89 8.77
CA GLY A 512 11.27 14.57 8.84
C GLY A 512 11.41 15.59 9.98
N ALA A 513 10.39 15.80 10.81
CA ALA A 513 10.45 16.76 11.91
C ALA A 513 11.36 16.25 13.05
N ARG A 514 12.17 17.16 13.59
CA ARG A 514 12.90 17.01 14.85
C ARG A 514 12.25 17.90 15.90
N CYS A 515 11.43 17.33 16.77
CA CYS A 515 10.70 18.03 17.81
C CYS A 515 11.39 17.89 19.17
N LEU A 516 11.67 19.02 19.82
CA LEU A 516 12.25 19.07 21.16
C LEU A 516 11.15 19.29 22.20
N LEU A 517 11.01 18.35 23.13
CA LEU A 517 10.02 18.40 24.21
C LEU A 517 10.65 18.97 25.48
N VAL A 518 10.20 20.16 25.88
CA VAL A 518 10.72 20.92 27.02
C VAL A 518 9.65 21.05 28.09
N GLY A 519 10.01 20.92 29.36
CA GLY A 519 9.09 21.13 30.47
C GLY A 519 9.70 20.74 31.80
N ALA A 520 9.14 21.23 32.90
CA ALA A 520 9.61 20.90 34.25
C ALA A 520 9.51 19.39 34.57
N ASN A 521 10.19 18.95 35.63
CA ASN A 521 10.06 17.57 36.12
C ASN A 521 8.62 17.33 36.58
N GLY A 522 8.02 16.22 36.14
CA GLY A 522 6.62 15.91 36.41
C GLY A 522 5.61 16.61 35.50
N ALA A 523 6.04 17.31 34.45
CA ALA A 523 5.13 17.98 33.51
C ALA A 523 4.37 17.04 32.56
N GLY A 524 4.72 15.74 32.49
CA GLY A 524 4.05 14.75 31.62
C GLY A 524 4.86 14.27 30.41
N LYS A 525 6.09 14.75 30.19
CA LYS A 525 6.95 14.42 29.03
C LYS A 525 7.08 12.92 28.73
N SER A 526 7.58 12.15 29.69
CA SER A 526 7.74 10.69 29.56
C SER A 526 6.40 9.97 29.37
N THR A 527 5.33 10.50 29.95
CA THR A 527 3.98 9.93 29.81
C THR A 527 3.46 10.11 28.39
N LEU A 528 3.62 11.29 27.81
CA LEU A 528 3.27 11.56 26.40
C LEU A 528 4.05 10.66 25.45
N LEU A 529 5.37 10.54 25.61
CA LEU A 529 6.19 9.66 24.76
C LEU A 529 5.81 8.18 24.91
N THR A 530 5.41 7.74 26.11
CA THR A 530 4.99 6.36 26.34
C THR A 530 3.64 6.05 25.68
N ILE A 531 2.72 7.03 25.65
CA ILE A 531 1.43 6.92 24.95
C ILE A 531 1.66 6.88 23.43
N LEU A 532 2.47 7.80 22.88
CA LEU A 532 2.85 7.82 21.47
C LEU A 532 3.57 6.52 21.03
N ALA A 533 4.28 5.86 21.95
CA ALA A 533 4.94 4.59 21.70
C ALA A 533 4.00 3.37 21.72
N GLY A 534 2.68 3.56 21.93
CA GLY A 534 1.72 2.47 22.03
C GLY A 534 1.83 1.61 23.30
N LYS A 535 2.58 2.07 24.32
CA LYS A 535 2.80 1.29 25.55
C LYS A 535 1.72 1.48 26.62
N ARG A 536 0.86 2.49 26.45
CA ARG A 536 -0.23 2.80 27.38
C ARG A 536 -1.51 3.03 26.60
N MET A 537 -2.57 2.36 27.04
CA MET A 537 -3.91 2.53 26.48
C MET A 537 -4.50 3.86 26.93
N VAL A 538 -5.09 4.59 25.99
CA VAL A 538 -5.86 5.81 26.25
C VAL A 538 -7.21 5.70 25.53
N GLN A 539 -8.23 6.40 26.02
CA GLN A 539 -9.56 6.40 25.41
C GLN A 539 -9.67 7.42 24.27
N ASP A 540 -8.84 8.47 24.30
CA ASP A 540 -8.80 9.53 23.29
C ASP A 540 -8.06 9.09 22.02
N LYS A 541 -8.39 9.73 20.89
CA LYS A 541 -7.79 9.44 19.58
C LYS A 541 -6.34 9.97 19.54
N VAL A 542 -5.38 9.04 19.59
CA VAL A 542 -3.95 9.33 19.40
C VAL A 542 -3.53 8.63 18.12
N LEU A 543 -3.36 9.40 17.04
CA LEU A 543 -2.99 8.86 15.74
C LEU A 543 -1.49 9.01 15.51
N VAL A 544 -0.83 7.90 15.20
CA VAL A 544 0.56 7.85 14.76
C VAL A 544 0.58 7.15 13.41
N PHE A 545 1.11 7.83 12.39
CA PHE A 545 0.99 7.41 10.99
C PHE A 545 -0.48 7.17 10.55
N GLY A 546 -1.43 7.95 11.10
CA GLY A 546 -2.86 7.79 10.81
C GLY A 546 -3.54 6.61 11.49
N MET A 547 -2.81 5.79 12.26
CA MET A 547 -3.33 4.63 12.98
C MET A 547 -3.38 4.90 14.48
N ASP A 548 -4.25 4.20 15.22
CA ASP A 548 -4.29 4.34 16.68
C ASP A 548 -2.98 3.82 17.28
N ALA A 549 -2.29 4.68 18.04
CA ALA A 549 -0.96 4.38 18.58
C ALA A 549 -0.92 3.11 19.43
N PHE A 550 -2.03 2.73 20.09
CA PHE A 550 -2.11 1.57 20.96
C PHE A 550 -2.76 0.36 20.28
N LYS A 551 -3.92 0.53 19.62
CA LYS A 551 -4.69 -0.59 19.06
C LYS A 551 -4.00 -1.26 17.88
N ASP A 552 -3.47 -0.46 16.96
CA ASP A 552 -2.90 -0.93 15.71
C ASP A 552 -1.37 -1.08 15.78
N SER A 553 -0.73 -0.38 16.73
CA SER A 553 0.73 -0.41 16.99
C SER A 553 1.57 -0.42 15.70
N PRO A 554 1.63 0.71 14.97
CA PRO A 554 2.23 0.76 13.64
C PRO A 554 3.72 0.38 13.67
N LEU A 555 4.15 -0.37 12.64
CA LEU A 555 5.54 -0.78 12.47
C LEU A 555 6.44 0.45 12.21
N GLY A 556 7.62 0.49 12.85
CA GLY A 556 8.61 1.57 12.63
C GLY A 556 8.73 2.62 13.73
N ILE A 557 7.98 2.46 14.84
CA ILE A 557 8.19 3.25 16.07
C ILE A 557 9.29 2.61 16.93
N THR A 558 10.31 3.40 17.29
CA THR A 558 11.32 3.01 18.27
C THR A 558 11.25 3.95 19.48
N TYR A 559 10.98 3.39 20.65
CA TYR A 559 11.00 4.13 21.93
C TYR A 559 12.24 3.78 22.75
N LEU A 560 13.05 4.80 23.04
CA LEU A 560 14.22 4.74 23.89
C LEU A 560 13.94 5.48 25.20
N GLY A 561 13.66 4.72 26.26
CA GLY A 561 13.43 5.26 27.61
C GLY A 561 14.27 4.58 28.68
N THR A 562 14.08 4.99 29.93
CA THR A 562 14.88 4.54 31.10
C THR A 562 14.61 3.09 31.55
N GLU A 563 13.46 2.51 31.17
CA GLU A 563 12.99 1.20 31.64
C GLU A 563 13.54 -0.01 30.84
N TRP A 564 14.45 0.20 29.89
CA TRP A 564 14.92 -0.82 28.93
C TRP A 564 15.88 -1.88 29.51
N ALA A 565 15.82 -2.13 30.82
CA ALA A 565 16.70 -3.05 31.53
C ALA A 565 16.39 -4.55 31.31
N ASN A 566 15.25 -4.93 30.70
CA ASN A 566 14.77 -6.32 30.75
C ASN A 566 14.37 -7.01 29.42
N ASN A 567 14.70 -6.46 28.24
CA ASN A 567 14.35 -7.16 26.99
C ASN A 567 15.42 -8.19 26.57
N PRO A 568 15.03 -9.43 26.23
CA PRO A 568 15.97 -10.45 25.77
C PRO A 568 16.55 -10.05 24.41
N VAL A 569 17.85 -10.27 24.26
CA VAL A 569 18.66 -10.02 23.06
C VAL A 569 17.87 -10.37 21.78
N VAL A 570 17.54 -9.34 21.00
CA VAL A 570 16.91 -9.49 19.69
C VAL A 570 17.89 -10.22 18.78
N LYS A 571 17.64 -11.50 18.52
CA LYS A 571 18.17 -12.19 17.35
C LYS A 571 17.30 -11.80 16.17
N GLY A 572 17.81 -10.96 15.28
CA GLY A 572 17.15 -10.52 14.06
C GLY A 572 18.19 -9.89 13.14
N ASP A 573 17.87 -9.85 11.84
CA ASP A 573 18.78 -9.70 10.71
C ASP A 573 19.89 -8.66 10.87
N LEU A 574 21.10 -9.04 10.44
CA LEU A 574 22.31 -8.23 10.53
C LEU A 574 22.25 -7.12 9.48
N TYR A 575 22.24 -5.86 9.92
CA TYR A 575 22.52 -4.67 9.09
C TYR A 575 24.00 -4.28 9.25
N PRO A 576 24.94 -4.95 8.57
CA PRO A 576 26.37 -4.85 8.89
C PRO A 576 26.93 -3.43 8.73
N GLU A 577 26.46 -2.66 7.74
CA GLU A 577 26.95 -1.30 7.49
C GLU A 577 26.53 -0.32 8.60
N ARG A 578 25.24 -0.32 8.97
CA ARG A 578 24.70 0.53 10.04
C ARG A 578 25.26 0.16 11.41
N VAL A 579 25.43 -1.14 11.67
CA VAL A 579 26.08 -1.64 12.89
C VAL A 579 27.50 -1.08 13.00
N ASN A 580 28.28 -1.10 11.92
CA ASN A 580 29.65 -0.60 11.92
C ASN A 580 29.72 0.91 12.16
N GLU A 581 28.83 1.69 11.53
CA GLU A 581 28.76 3.14 11.74
C GLU A 581 28.38 3.49 13.18
N LEU A 582 27.35 2.85 13.74
CA LEU A 582 26.91 3.08 15.12
C LEU A 582 27.95 2.63 16.16
N ILE A 583 28.67 1.54 15.89
CA ILE A 583 29.78 1.09 16.75
C ILE A 583 30.90 2.14 16.77
N GLN A 584 31.21 2.77 15.62
CA GLN A 584 32.21 3.83 15.54
C GLN A 584 31.76 5.10 16.28
N ILE A 585 30.52 5.55 16.07
CA ILE A 585 29.95 6.74 16.72
C ILE A 585 29.90 6.57 18.25
N MET A 586 29.46 5.39 18.70
CA MET A 586 29.27 5.11 20.12
C MET A 586 30.54 4.60 20.81
N ASP A 587 31.67 4.52 20.10
CA ASP A 587 32.97 4.02 20.58
C ASP A 587 32.84 2.69 21.34
N ILE A 588 32.14 1.73 20.72
CA ILE A 588 31.88 0.41 21.32
C ILE A 588 32.97 -0.57 20.90
N ASN A 589 33.51 -1.32 21.86
CA ASN A 589 34.37 -2.44 21.53
C ASN A 589 33.56 -3.75 21.42
N PRO A 590 33.53 -4.41 20.25
CA PRO A 590 32.81 -5.67 20.07
C PRO A 590 33.28 -6.83 20.97
N LYS A 591 34.44 -6.69 21.62
CA LYS A 591 34.98 -7.69 22.57
C LYS A 591 34.47 -7.52 23.99
N TRP A 592 33.72 -6.45 24.27
CA TRP A 592 33.14 -6.21 25.59
C TRP A 592 32.21 -7.34 26.02
N ARG A 593 32.25 -7.65 27.31
CA ARG A 593 31.34 -8.60 27.95
C ARG A 593 30.43 -7.82 28.88
N MET A 594 29.11 -7.99 28.75
CA MET A 594 28.09 -7.20 29.48
C MET A 594 28.23 -7.18 31.01
N HIS A 595 28.86 -8.20 31.59
CA HIS A 595 29.11 -8.31 33.03
C HIS A 595 30.41 -7.64 33.50
N GLN A 596 31.22 -7.09 32.58
CA GLN A 596 32.54 -6.51 32.86
C GLN A 596 32.66 -5.02 32.47
N ILE A 597 31.60 -4.44 31.90
CA ILE A 597 31.56 -3.04 31.46
C ILE A 597 30.85 -2.15 32.48
N SER A 598 31.21 -0.87 32.47
CA SER A 598 30.56 0.18 33.25
C SER A 598 29.11 0.42 32.80
N ASP A 599 28.31 1.07 33.64
CA ASP A 599 26.92 1.40 33.31
C ASP A 599 26.80 2.34 32.10
N GLY A 600 27.76 3.27 31.95
CA GLY A 600 27.84 4.15 30.76
C GLY A 600 28.13 3.36 29.48
N GLU A 601 29.10 2.44 29.50
CA GLU A 601 29.38 1.56 28.36
C GLU A 601 28.19 0.65 28.03
N ARG A 602 27.50 0.14 29.06
CA ARG A 602 26.28 -0.66 28.87
C ARG A 602 25.18 0.15 28.18
N ARG A 603 25.00 1.42 28.59
CA ARG A 603 24.01 2.33 27.97
C ARG A 603 24.34 2.61 26.50
N ARG A 604 25.62 2.74 26.13
CA ARG A 604 26.05 2.88 24.72
C ARG A 604 25.67 1.65 23.89
N VAL A 605 25.91 0.44 24.38
CA VAL A 605 25.53 -0.78 23.67
C VAL A 605 24.01 -0.89 23.54
N GLN A 606 23.25 -0.50 24.57
CA GLN A 606 21.79 -0.47 24.52
C GLN A 606 21.25 0.51 23.47
N LEU A 607 21.84 1.70 23.39
CA LEU A 607 21.53 2.68 22.36
C LEU A 607 21.77 2.12 20.96
N VAL A 608 22.90 1.48 20.70
CA VAL A 608 23.16 0.85 19.41
C VAL A 608 22.15 -0.25 19.11
N LEU A 609 21.82 -1.11 20.06
CA LEU A 609 20.81 -2.16 19.87
C LEU A 609 19.43 -1.60 19.51
N GLY A 610 19.04 -0.46 20.09
CA GLY A 610 17.80 0.22 19.72
C GLY A 610 17.86 0.94 18.38
N LEU A 611 19.06 1.34 17.95
CA LEU A 611 19.30 2.09 16.72
C LEU A 611 19.78 1.21 15.53
N ILE A 612 19.90 -0.11 15.70
CA ILE A 612 20.34 -1.02 14.62
C ILE A 612 19.24 -1.21 13.57
N LYS A 613 17.97 -1.32 13.97
CA LYS A 613 16.86 -1.44 13.01
C LYS A 613 16.51 -0.06 12.47
N PRO A 614 16.22 0.11 11.17
CA PRO A 614 15.70 1.37 10.66
C PRO A 614 14.35 1.73 11.32
N TRP A 615 14.19 2.97 11.79
CA TRP A 615 12.92 3.53 12.28
C TRP A 615 12.40 4.63 11.36
N VAL A 616 11.11 4.90 11.48
CA VAL A 616 10.41 6.04 10.86
C VAL A 616 10.08 7.09 11.93
N LEU A 617 9.71 6.67 13.15
CA LEU A 617 9.50 7.54 14.31
C LEU A 617 10.41 7.11 15.48
N LEU A 618 11.25 8.02 15.95
CA LEU A 618 12.11 7.81 17.13
C LEU A 618 11.64 8.67 18.30
N LEU A 619 11.31 8.02 19.41
CA LEU A 619 10.90 8.66 20.66
C LEU A 619 12.03 8.50 21.68
N MET A 620 12.62 9.60 22.12
CA MET A 620 13.77 9.62 23.02
C MET A 620 13.43 10.32 24.33
N ASP A 621 13.57 9.60 25.45
CA ASP A 621 13.36 10.13 26.80
C ASP A 621 14.67 10.12 27.61
N GLU A 622 15.29 11.29 27.77
CA GLU A 622 16.52 11.51 28.56
C GLU A 622 17.68 10.56 28.23
N VAL A 623 17.79 10.14 26.96
CA VAL A 623 18.69 9.04 26.58
C VAL A 623 20.17 9.44 26.55
N THR A 624 20.48 10.72 26.36
CA THR A 624 21.87 11.21 26.22
C THR A 624 22.51 11.67 27.53
N VAL A 625 21.86 11.46 28.68
CA VAL A 625 22.36 11.97 29.98
C VAL A 625 23.70 11.33 30.37
N ASP A 626 23.91 10.04 30.06
CA ASP A 626 25.16 9.34 30.41
C ASP A 626 26.17 9.29 29.25
N LEU A 627 25.99 10.11 28.21
CA LEU A 627 26.92 10.18 27.09
C LEU A 627 27.92 11.31 27.26
N ASP A 628 29.18 11.02 26.93
CA ASP A 628 30.23 12.02 26.85
C ASP A 628 29.91 13.06 25.76
N VAL A 629 30.45 14.28 25.90
CA VAL A 629 30.16 15.41 25.02
C VAL A 629 30.42 15.10 23.54
N LEU A 630 31.52 14.40 23.22
CA LEU A 630 31.88 14.04 21.84
C LEU A 630 30.91 13.01 21.26
N VAL A 631 30.72 11.88 21.96
CA VAL A 631 29.79 10.80 21.54
C VAL A 631 28.37 11.34 21.34
N ARG A 632 27.94 12.25 22.22
CA ARG A 632 26.64 12.91 22.10
C ARG A 632 26.55 13.77 20.85
N SER A 633 27.59 14.55 20.54
CA SER A 633 27.63 15.40 19.34
C SER A 633 27.53 14.56 18.07
N ASP A 634 28.29 13.46 18.00
CA ASP A 634 28.29 12.57 16.85
C ASP A 634 26.95 11.83 16.70
N LEU A 635 26.34 11.40 17.81
CA LEU A 635 25.00 10.81 17.81
C LEU A 635 23.94 11.80 17.31
N LEU A 636 23.96 13.06 17.78
CA LEU A 636 23.01 14.07 17.32
C LEU A 636 23.18 14.39 15.83
N GLN A 637 24.41 14.38 15.32
CA GLN A 637 24.70 14.56 13.89
C GLN A 637 24.19 13.37 13.07
N PHE A 638 24.38 12.15 13.56
CA PHE A 638 23.81 10.95 12.94
C PHE A 638 22.28 11.01 12.89
N LEU A 639 21.63 11.37 13.99
CA LEU A 639 20.17 11.53 14.05
C LEU A 639 19.67 12.62 13.09
N LYS A 640 20.41 13.72 12.95
CA LYS A 640 20.10 14.78 11.97
C LYS A 640 20.19 14.24 10.53
N ASN A 641 21.27 13.54 10.19
CA ASN A 641 21.43 12.94 8.87
C ASN A 641 20.32 11.93 8.55
N GLU A 642 19.87 11.15 9.53
CA GLU A 642 18.75 10.21 9.37
C GLU A 642 17.44 10.93 9.06
N THR A 643 17.15 12.04 9.75
CA THR A 643 15.94 12.84 9.45
C THR A 643 16.01 13.51 8.08
N GLU A 644 17.18 13.97 7.63
CA GLU A 644 17.33 14.68 6.35
C GLU A 644 17.41 13.77 5.13
N LYS A 645 18.01 12.57 5.27
CA LYS A 645 18.14 11.61 4.16
C LYS A 645 16.99 10.63 4.05
N ARG A 646 16.37 10.27 5.18
CA ARG A 646 15.34 9.21 5.25
C ARG A 646 13.96 9.73 5.66
N ASN A 647 13.80 11.04 5.83
CA ASN A 647 12.56 11.68 6.32
C ASN A 647 12.04 11.07 7.64
N ALA A 648 12.94 10.56 8.49
CA ALA A 648 12.57 10.04 9.80
C ALA A 648 12.18 11.19 10.75
N THR A 649 11.17 10.98 11.60
CA THR A 649 10.72 11.95 12.60
C THR A 649 11.28 11.59 13.98
N ILE A 650 11.72 12.58 14.74
CA ILE A 650 12.29 12.41 16.08
C ILE A 650 11.57 13.31 17.07
N VAL A 651 11.07 12.73 18.16
CA VAL A 651 10.61 13.48 19.34
C VAL A 651 11.58 13.23 20.48
N TYR A 652 12.24 14.29 20.93
CA TYR A 652 13.29 14.20 21.93
C TYR A 652 12.96 15.01 23.18
N ALA A 653 12.76 14.32 24.31
CA ALA A 653 12.65 14.94 25.63
C ALA A 653 14.02 14.95 26.32
N THR A 654 14.52 16.15 26.63
CA THR A 654 15.80 16.32 27.33
C THR A 654 15.84 17.58 28.18
N HIS A 655 16.69 17.53 29.20
CA HIS A 655 17.04 18.68 30.03
C HIS A 655 18.44 19.24 29.71
N ILE A 656 19.10 18.70 28.68
CA ILE A 656 20.46 19.08 28.27
C ILE A 656 20.39 19.72 26.88
N PHE A 657 20.63 21.03 26.82
CA PHE A 657 20.51 21.83 25.58
C PHE A 657 21.85 22.14 24.90
N ASP A 658 22.94 21.59 25.43
CA ASP A 658 24.29 21.80 24.92
C ASP A 658 24.49 21.12 23.56
N GLY A 659 24.71 21.92 22.52
CA GLY A 659 24.92 21.43 21.14
C GLY A 659 23.65 21.28 20.30
N LEU A 660 22.49 21.68 20.83
CA LEU A 660 21.20 21.65 20.11
C LEU A 660 20.86 22.95 19.37
N GLY A 661 21.86 23.78 19.03
CA GLY A 661 21.65 25.13 18.48
C GLY A 661 20.72 25.16 17.25
N ASP A 662 21.14 24.50 16.17
CA ASP A 662 20.37 24.43 14.90
C ASP A 662 19.88 23.00 14.61
N TRP A 663 19.70 22.22 15.68
CA TRP A 663 19.26 20.83 15.59
C TRP A 663 17.74 20.70 15.51
N PRO A 664 16.92 21.30 16.40
CA PRO A 664 15.48 21.11 16.36
C PRO A 664 14.84 21.86 15.19
N THR A 665 13.81 21.25 14.61
CA THR A 665 12.88 21.92 13.67
C THR A 665 11.66 22.50 14.41
N HIS A 666 11.24 21.83 15.49
CA HIS A 666 10.07 22.21 16.27
C HIS A 666 10.44 22.16 17.76
N ILE A 667 9.82 23.03 18.55
CA ILE A 667 9.97 23.05 20.02
C ILE A 667 8.58 23.08 20.64
N ALA A 668 8.33 22.17 21.57
CA ALA A 668 7.09 22.04 22.32
C ALA A 668 7.35 22.24 23.82
N HIS A 669 6.70 23.22 24.44
CA HIS A 669 6.74 23.45 25.89
C HIS A 669 5.53 22.80 26.57
N ILE A 670 5.78 21.79 27.38
CA ILE A 670 4.77 21.14 28.22
C ILE A 670 4.81 21.71 29.63
N LYS A 671 3.66 22.17 30.10
CA LYS A 671 3.43 22.67 31.45
C LYS A 671 2.19 22.00 32.03
N ARG A 672 2.37 21.27 33.15
CA ARG A 672 1.29 20.60 33.91
C ARG A 672 0.36 19.72 33.07
N GLY A 673 0.92 19.01 32.10
CA GLY A 673 0.14 18.14 31.25
C GLY A 673 -0.45 18.79 30.01
N ASN A 674 -0.22 20.08 29.78
CA ASN A 674 -0.74 20.81 28.61
C ASN A 674 0.43 21.34 27.78
N ILE A 675 0.31 21.34 26.45
CA ILE A 675 1.27 22.03 25.58
C ILE A 675 0.89 23.51 25.54
N VAL A 676 1.74 24.36 26.12
CA VAL A 676 1.49 25.81 26.24
C VAL A 676 2.10 26.58 25.07
N ALA A 677 3.19 26.07 24.49
CA ALA A 677 3.84 26.66 23.33
C ALA A 677 4.28 25.57 22.36
N PHE A 678 4.04 25.79 21.07
CA PHE A 678 4.49 24.94 19.98
C PHE A 678 4.96 25.85 18.83
N HIS A 679 6.26 25.82 18.53
CA HIS A 679 6.88 26.73 17.58
C HIS A 679 7.72 25.98 16.55
N ASP A 680 7.66 26.43 15.29
CA ASP A 680 8.64 26.11 14.24
C ASP A 680 9.89 26.97 14.48
N PHE A 681 11.02 26.29 14.67
CA PHE A 681 12.31 26.89 15.00
C PHE A 681 12.81 27.85 13.91
N HIS A 682 12.46 27.62 12.63
CA HIS A 682 12.97 28.40 11.51
C HIS A 682 12.04 29.52 11.03
N LYS A 683 10.74 29.46 11.35
CA LYS A 683 9.75 30.40 10.78
C LYS A 683 8.89 31.15 11.80
N ASN A 684 8.76 30.68 13.05
CA ASN A 684 7.76 31.20 13.98
C ASN A 684 8.20 31.13 15.46
N PHE A 685 9.32 31.78 15.83
CA PHE A 685 9.77 31.80 17.24
C PHE A 685 10.12 33.21 17.78
N PRO A 686 9.11 34.02 18.15
CA PRO A 686 9.28 35.43 18.53
C PRO A 686 10.17 35.65 19.77
N GLU A 687 10.14 34.74 20.75
CA GLU A 687 10.90 34.89 21.99
C GLU A 687 12.41 34.67 21.76
N LEU A 688 12.76 33.77 20.84
CA LEU A 688 14.14 33.56 20.41
C LEU A 688 14.65 34.74 19.59
N GLU A 689 13.84 35.28 18.67
CA GLU A 689 14.20 36.47 17.90
C GLU A 689 14.36 37.72 18.78
N ASN A 690 13.46 37.93 19.74
CA ASN A 690 13.55 39.00 20.74
C ASN A 690 14.82 38.86 21.60
N MET A 691 15.22 37.64 21.91
CA MET A 691 16.42 37.44 22.71
C MET A 691 17.70 37.55 21.87
N ILE A 692 17.71 37.05 20.63
CA ILE A 692 18.80 37.25 19.66
C ILE A 692 19.00 38.75 19.39
N SER A 693 17.91 39.52 19.24
CA SER A 693 17.97 40.97 19.07
C SER A 693 18.41 41.70 20.34
N SER A 694 17.99 41.26 21.54
CA SER A 694 18.46 41.81 22.83
C SER A 694 19.95 41.56 23.10
N ILE A 695 20.50 40.44 22.59
CA ILE A 695 21.91 40.05 22.77
C ILE A 695 22.84 40.81 21.80
N GLY A 696 22.30 41.38 20.71
CA GLY A 696 23.04 42.20 19.75
C GLY A 696 24.01 41.42 18.86
N LYS A 697 23.93 41.64 17.53
CA LYS A 697 24.79 40.98 16.51
C LYS A 697 26.30 41.16 16.72
N GLN A 698 26.76 42.11 17.55
CA GLN A 698 28.18 42.36 17.82
C GLN A 698 28.77 41.56 19.00
N GLN A 699 27.97 40.94 19.87
CA GLN A 699 28.49 40.18 21.03
C GLN A 699 28.57 38.66 20.84
N LEU A 700 27.90 38.12 19.80
CA LEU A 700 27.88 36.67 19.49
C LEU A 700 29.24 36.12 19.01
N THR A 701 30.15 36.97 18.51
CA THR A 701 31.42 36.52 17.91
C THR A 701 32.60 36.49 18.88
N ASN A 702 32.52 37.13 20.06
CA ASN A 702 33.72 37.45 20.86
C ASN A 702 33.73 37.02 22.33
N ASN A 703 32.81 36.18 22.83
CA ASN A 703 32.91 35.67 24.20
C ASN A 703 32.52 34.20 24.34
N ARG A 704 33.51 33.37 24.74
CA ARG A 704 33.40 31.92 24.99
C ARG A 704 32.55 31.51 26.21
N ASN A 705 31.78 32.43 26.81
CA ASN A 705 31.15 32.24 28.11
C ASN A 705 29.62 32.51 28.15
N MET A 706 28.93 32.57 27.01
CA MET A 706 27.47 32.65 26.99
C MET A 706 26.86 31.40 26.35
N GLY A 707 25.97 30.72 27.08
CA GLY A 707 25.19 29.59 26.59
C GLY A 707 24.30 29.95 25.40
N SER A 708 23.91 28.92 24.64
CA SER A 708 23.03 29.01 23.46
C SER A 708 21.81 29.92 23.73
N PRO A 709 21.43 30.82 22.81
CA PRO A 709 20.20 31.61 22.93
C PRO A 709 18.97 30.75 23.25
N LEU A 710 18.91 29.55 22.67
CA LEU A 710 17.86 28.56 22.98
C LEU A 710 17.82 28.17 24.47
N LEU A 711 18.99 27.92 25.07
CA LEU A 711 19.10 27.54 26.48
C LEU A 711 18.52 28.63 27.39
N LYS A 712 18.71 29.91 27.06
CA LYS A 712 18.16 31.01 27.86
C LYS A 712 16.63 31.10 27.80
N VAL A 713 16.01 30.80 26.64
CA VAL A 713 14.54 30.84 26.50
C VAL A 713 13.95 29.74 27.36
N VAL A 714 14.50 28.53 27.20
CA VAL A 714 14.11 27.37 27.97
C VAL A 714 14.33 27.58 29.47
N GLU A 715 15.44 28.20 29.86
CA GLU A 715 15.70 28.54 31.26
C GLU A 715 14.64 29.50 31.82
N GLN A 716 14.20 30.48 31.03
CA GLN A 716 13.13 31.39 31.44
C GLN A 716 11.81 30.65 31.66
N TRP A 717 11.38 29.84 30.69
CA TRP A 717 10.16 29.02 30.79
C TRP A 717 10.21 28.09 32.01
N LEU A 718 11.31 27.35 32.20
CA LEU A 718 11.46 26.43 33.34
C LEU A 718 11.50 27.16 34.69
N ARG A 719 12.07 28.37 34.76
CA ARG A 719 12.07 29.20 35.99
C ARG A 719 10.69 29.74 36.33
N GLU A 720 9.85 30.00 35.34
CA GLU A 720 8.45 30.42 35.53
C GLU A 720 7.61 29.23 35.99
N ASP A 721 7.73 28.08 35.32
CA ASP A 721 7.07 26.83 35.71
C ASP A 721 7.38 26.44 37.16
N LEU A 722 8.67 26.50 37.54
CA LEU A 722 9.11 26.17 38.89
C LEU A 722 8.58 27.17 39.94
N ARG A 723 8.47 28.46 39.60
CA ARG A 723 7.92 29.49 40.50
C ARG A 723 6.45 29.23 40.78
N GLU A 724 5.67 28.96 39.75
CA GLU A 724 4.24 28.65 39.90
C GLU A 724 4.00 27.34 40.64
N LEU A 725 4.79 26.29 40.35
CA LEU A 725 4.72 25.02 41.08
C LEU A 725 4.98 25.22 42.57
N ARG A 726 5.98 26.04 42.93
CA ARG A 726 6.27 26.34 44.34
C ARG A 726 5.15 27.12 45.03
N LEU A 727 4.49 28.04 44.32
CA LEU A 727 3.35 28.79 44.87
C LEU A 727 2.17 27.87 45.16
N LEU A 728 1.80 26.99 44.22
CA LEU A 728 0.73 26.02 44.44
C LEU A 728 1.06 25.03 45.56
N GLN A 729 2.27 24.47 45.59
CA GLN A 729 2.68 23.58 46.67
C GLN A 729 2.66 24.30 48.03
N ALA A 730 2.95 25.61 48.07
CA ALA A 730 2.82 26.40 49.29
C ALA A 730 1.34 26.62 49.69
N GLU A 731 0.44 26.79 48.74
CA GLU A 731 -1.01 26.87 48.99
C GLU A 731 -1.60 25.54 49.45
N GLU A 732 -1.23 24.42 48.81
CA GLU A 732 -1.62 23.07 49.23
C GLU A 732 -1.10 22.74 50.62
N ARG A 733 0.17 23.08 50.92
CA ARG A 733 0.71 22.94 52.28
C ARG A 733 -0.05 23.78 53.29
N LYS A 734 -0.42 25.02 52.95
CA LYS A 734 -1.25 25.86 53.82
C LYS A 734 -2.65 25.26 54.03
N LYS A 735 -3.28 24.71 52.99
CA LYS A 735 -4.58 24.02 53.10
C LYS A 735 -4.47 22.77 53.98
N ALA A 736 -3.44 21.96 53.76
CA ALA A 736 -3.18 20.76 54.57
C ALA A 736 -2.84 21.10 56.03
N GLU A 737 -2.11 22.20 56.28
CA GLU A 737 -1.86 22.73 57.62
C GLU A 737 -3.16 23.23 58.27
N GLN A 738 -4.03 23.95 57.53
CA GLN A 738 -5.34 24.39 58.02
C GLN A 738 -6.29 23.21 58.33
N GLU A 739 -6.32 22.19 57.49
CA GLU A 739 -7.09 20.96 57.74
C GLU A 739 -6.53 20.19 58.94
N ARG A 740 -5.21 20.09 59.05
CA ARG A 740 -4.55 19.48 60.21
C ARG A 740 -4.82 20.25 61.50
N ASP A 741 -4.83 21.58 61.46
CA ASP A 741 -5.15 22.44 62.60
C ASP A 741 -6.62 22.32 63.01
N LYS A 742 -7.56 22.21 62.06
CA LYS A 742 -8.99 21.90 62.34
C LYS A 742 -9.18 20.55 63.02
N VAL A 743 -8.43 19.54 62.59
CA VAL A 743 -8.42 18.20 63.22
C VAL A 743 -7.80 18.24 64.63
N LEU A 744 -6.74 19.04 64.84
CA LEU A 744 -6.10 19.22 66.16
C LEU A 744 -6.96 20.02 67.14
N LEU A 745 -7.76 20.97 66.65
CA LEU A 745 -8.72 21.77 67.42
C LEU A 745 -10.02 21.00 67.75
N GLY A 746 -10.19 19.79 67.22
CA GLY A 746 -11.31 18.90 67.52
C GLY A 746 -12.62 19.26 66.80
N GLU A 747 -12.57 20.12 65.79
CA GLU A 747 -13.74 20.54 65.00
C GLU A 747 -14.15 19.49 63.95
N GLU A 748 -13.20 18.66 63.50
CA GLU A 748 -13.45 17.54 62.59
C GLU A 748 -12.66 16.28 63.00
N LYS A 749 -13.25 15.09 62.80
CA LYS A 749 -12.53 13.82 63.02
C LYS A 749 -11.49 13.63 61.92
N ALA A 750 -10.29 13.18 62.29
CA ALA A 750 -9.26 12.77 61.34
C ALA A 750 -9.79 11.66 60.43
N LYS A 751 -10.13 11.97 59.18
CA LYS A 751 -10.47 10.94 58.18
C LYS A 751 -9.20 10.17 57.86
N THR A 752 -9.20 8.87 58.15
CA THR A 752 -8.12 7.98 57.74
C THR A 752 -8.28 7.62 56.26
N LYS A 753 -7.20 7.15 55.62
CA LYS A 753 -7.25 6.65 54.24
C LYS A 753 -8.31 5.54 54.06
N TRP A 754 -8.65 4.83 55.13
CA TRP A 754 -9.70 3.81 55.18
C TRP A 754 -11.12 4.38 55.21
N ASP A 755 -11.32 5.56 55.79
CA ASP A 755 -12.64 6.21 55.83
C ASP A 755 -13.03 6.75 54.44
N VAL A 756 -12.05 7.27 53.67
CA VAL A 756 -12.27 7.71 52.28
C VAL A 756 -12.57 6.51 51.36
N LEU A 757 -11.84 5.40 51.53
CA LEU A 757 -12.08 4.15 50.80
C LEU A 757 -13.42 3.48 51.16
N SER A 758 -13.94 3.71 52.38
CA SER A 758 -15.22 3.21 52.86
C SER A 758 -16.41 3.98 52.26
N ASP A 759 -16.28 5.30 52.11
CA ASP A 759 -17.34 6.16 51.55
C ASP A 759 -17.56 5.89 50.04
N ASP A 760 -16.57 5.34 49.34
CA ASP A 760 -16.60 5.01 47.90
C ASP A 760 -17.01 3.55 47.59
N VAL A 761 -17.29 2.72 48.62
CA VAL A 761 -17.72 1.32 48.43
C VAL A 761 -19.05 1.22 47.70
N ASP A 762 -19.97 2.16 47.93
CA ASP A 762 -21.27 2.19 47.24
C ASP A 762 -21.14 2.55 45.75
N LYS A 763 -20.00 3.11 45.32
CA LYS A 763 -19.74 3.54 43.93
C LYS A 763 -18.87 2.54 43.14
N TYR A 764 -18.04 1.74 43.81
CA TYR A 764 -17.07 0.83 43.17
C TYR A 764 -17.14 -0.62 43.67
N GLY A 765 -18.16 -0.99 44.44
CA GLY A 765 -18.28 -2.25 45.19
C GLY A 765 -18.10 -3.56 44.41
N ASP A 766 -18.18 -3.57 43.08
CA ASP A 766 -18.13 -4.81 42.30
C ASP A 766 -16.80 -5.11 41.59
N LYS A 767 -15.80 -4.22 41.60
CA LYS A 767 -14.56 -4.46 40.81
C LYS A 767 -13.45 -5.26 41.50
N TYR A 768 -13.54 -5.55 42.79
CA TYR A 768 -12.43 -6.17 43.55
C TYR A 768 -12.73 -7.53 44.23
N TYR A 769 -13.93 -8.12 44.06
CA TYR A 769 -14.34 -9.33 44.79
C TYR A 769 -14.68 -10.58 43.95
N ASN A 770 -14.23 -10.69 42.70
CA ASN A 770 -14.49 -11.88 41.84
C ASN A 770 -13.25 -12.70 41.49
N TYR A 771 -12.43 -13.10 42.47
CA TYR A 771 -11.32 -14.06 42.23
C TYR A 771 -11.28 -15.29 43.15
N TRP A 772 -12.31 -15.54 43.97
CA TRP A 772 -12.41 -16.77 44.75
C TRP A 772 -13.87 -17.24 44.84
N ASN A 773 -14.35 -17.89 43.78
CA ASN A 773 -15.33 -18.99 43.81
C ASN A 773 -15.73 -19.36 42.36
N HIS A 774 -14.96 -20.24 41.73
CA HIS A 774 -15.41 -21.50 41.12
C HIS A 774 -14.27 -22.20 40.37
#